data_AF-A0A2V2S365-F1
#
_entry.id   AF-A0A2V2S365-F1
#
_cell.length_a   1.000
_cell.length_b   1.000
_cell.length_c   1.000
_cell.angle_alpha   90.00
_cell.angle_beta   90.00
_cell.angle_gamma   90.00
#
_symmetry.space_group_name_H-M   'P 1'
#
loop_
_entity.id
_entity.type
_entity.pdbx_description
1 polymer ?
#
loop_
_entity_poly.entity_id
_entity_poly.type
_entity_poly.pdbx_seq_one_letter_code
_entity_poly.pdbx_strand_id
1 'polypeptide(L)'
;MRTRPSATPVWIRRIDTDKSKGCVLTARSDGGHLRVWLGNTKLVGMRIEVSFHKLLFLSLTLAGISSQGATYYVSTAGSDSNPGTSAQPFRTITHAYSLAGAGATILVAPGVYTDYTSGWGIHLGASGTASSPIVLRSQTKGAAIIDRQNLSDGESGFYIDGSYNIVDGFEIRNSPRTGIDVYGNNNGILNCHIHDNGTPSSPITDGGSGIYSSEGTSGNIYMCNTIDHNGRSTLDHGLYLCGQNEQLINNSIFSNAGNGLQVAGYTTVSNMKVYNNVLALNGANGIILWQALSGVDIKNNIFLNNAHYGIGSYAATGSGVVVNNNDFFGNGYGNYNFSDGGSTYSYSLGAAAYTDPLLANETAAGLDPHLLAGSPAIQSGLNLYSTFTTDIQGNARPTSGAWDLGPCAYGVTVSQSGTLYVSTTGSDSNPGTAAQPFRTITHAYSLAAPGATILVAPGVYTDYTSGWGIHLGASGTASSPIVLRSQTKGAAIIDRQNLSDGESGFYIDGSYNVVDGFEIRNSPKTGIDVYGNGNQILNCHIHDNGTPSSPITDGGSGIYSSQGTSGNIYMCNTIDHNGRSTLDHGLYLCGQNEQMINNSVFSNAGNGLQVAGYTTVSGMKVYNNVLALNGANGIILWQALSGVDIKNNIFLNNAHYGIGSYAATGSGVVVNNNDFFGNGYGNYNFSDGGSTYSYNLGVATYSDPLLANETATGLDPHLLAGSPAIQLGLNLYSSCTNDMQGNPRPATGAWDLGPCVYAGSLLPSLPTVSVVATVSTTGIGSTNYGVITFTRTGSTASSLTVNYTLGGTAVKWNDYYRVPQGDMPTAITIPAGAASYAMNICARTNSTRANPETATFTLSADPSYNLGTTTTATLTIKSSTTSTPPPTLHIHKTLTGIILSWDSIIGTIYRVAYKSTLGASTWTDISGDITATDTSSSWTDTTTSGVNQRFYTVYAIN
;
A
#
# COMPACT_ATOMS: atom_id res chain seq x y z
N MET A 1 33.44 54.04 -32.95
CA MET A 1 32.90 54.57 -31.67
C MET A 1 31.53 55.19 -31.94
N ARG A 2 30.49 54.75 -31.18
CA ARG A 2 29.17 55.34 -30.82
C ARG A 2 28.46 56.32 -31.78
N THR A 3 27.13 56.37 -32.01
CA THR A 3 25.87 55.70 -31.59
C THR A 3 24.72 56.34 -32.43
N ARG A 4 23.63 55.61 -32.70
CA ARG A 4 22.30 56.06 -33.24
C ARG A 4 21.58 57.06 -32.25
N PRO A 5 20.34 57.63 -32.42
CA PRO A 5 19.17 57.17 -33.24
C PRO A 5 18.07 58.19 -33.71
N SER A 6 17.04 57.63 -34.38
CA SER A 6 15.58 57.80 -34.17
C SER A 6 14.71 58.50 -35.24
N ALA A 7 13.51 57.93 -35.38
CA ALA A 7 12.52 58.07 -36.44
C ALA A 7 11.19 58.66 -35.90
N THR A 8 10.37 59.19 -36.82
CA THR A 8 9.01 59.74 -36.63
C THR A 8 7.89 58.70 -36.87
N PRO A 9 6.68 58.85 -36.30
CA PRO A 9 5.55 57.92 -36.49
C PRO A 9 4.42 58.44 -37.42
N VAL A 10 3.59 57.52 -37.93
CA VAL A 10 2.36 57.74 -38.73
C VAL A 10 1.16 57.00 -38.09
N TRP A 11 -0.05 57.56 -38.29
CA TRP A 11 -1.37 57.27 -37.71
C TRP A 11 -2.13 56.03 -38.23
N ILE A 12 -3.07 55.47 -37.44
CA ILE A 12 -4.22 54.65 -37.93
C ILE A 12 -5.56 55.01 -37.23
N ARG A 13 -6.64 54.87 -38.02
CA ARG A 13 -8.08 55.16 -37.82
C ARG A 13 -8.84 54.20 -36.89
N ARG A 14 -10.01 54.71 -36.47
CA ARG A 14 -11.07 54.19 -35.59
C ARG A 14 -12.05 53.24 -36.31
N ILE A 15 -12.56 52.23 -35.60
CA ILE A 15 -13.81 51.50 -35.90
C ILE A 15 -14.69 51.58 -34.65
N ASP A 16 -15.96 51.95 -34.81
CA ASP A 16 -16.97 52.10 -33.75
C ASP A 16 -17.67 50.76 -33.45
N THR A 17 -18.00 50.53 -32.17
CA THR A 17 -19.01 49.54 -31.73
C THR A 17 -20.00 50.14 -30.72
N ASP A 18 -21.18 49.54 -30.73
CA ASP A 18 -22.50 49.99 -30.28
C ASP A 18 -22.70 50.09 -28.75
N LYS A 19 -23.65 50.96 -28.35
CA LYS A 19 -23.98 51.46 -27.02
C LYS A 19 -24.99 50.55 -26.30
N SER A 20 -24.61 49.92 -25.19
CA SER A 20 -25.58 49.62 -24.10
C SER A 20 -25.01 49.24 -22.72
N LYS A 21 -23.77 49.61 -22.36
CA LYS A 21 -23.36 49.78 -20.94
C LYS A 21 -22.35 50.94 -20.85
N GLY A 22 -22.78 52.04 -20.22
CA GLY A 22 -22.04 53.29 -20.19
C GLY A 22 -20.84 53.25 -19.25
N CYS A 23 -19.62 53.26 -19.81
CA CYS A 23 -18.48 53.96 -19.24
C CYS A 23 -17.49 54.29 -20.37
N VAL A 24 -17.36 55.57 -20.71
CA VAL A 24 -16.44 56.06 -21.74
C VAL A 24 -15.08 56.28 -21.08
N LEU A 25 -14.08 55.46 -21.42
CA LEU A 25 -12.69 55.72 -21.07
C LEU A 25 -12.09 56.64 -22.13
N THR A 26 -11.81 57.89 -21.76
CA THR A 26 -10.97 58.79 -22.57
C THR A 26 -9.64 58.97 -21.87
N ALA A 27 -8.56 58.45 -22.45
CA ALA A 27 -7.20 58.75 -22.03
C ALA A 27 -6.52 59.63 -23.08
N ARG A 28 -6.05 60.82 -22.69
CA ARG A 28 -5.04 61.59 -23.43
C ARG A 28 -3.74 61.55 -22.62
N SER A 29 -2.64 61.25 -23.27
CA SER A 29 -1.32 61.24 -22.66
C SER A 29 -0.61 62.57 -22.92
N ASP A 30 -0.68 63.48 -21.96
CA ASP A 30 0.19 64.65 -21.93
C ASP A 30 1.06 64.55 -20.66
N GLY A 31 2.34 64.19 -20.84
CA GLY A 31 3.40 64.55 -19.87
C GLY A 31 3.29 64.02 -18.44
N GLY A 32 2.93 62.76 -18.23
CA GLY A 32 3.37 62.01 -17.03
C GLY A 32 2.46 61.97 -15.80
N HIS A 33 1.20 62.43 -15.86
CA HIS A 33 0.25 62.23 -14.76
C HIS A 33 -1.17 61.90 -15.23
N LEU A 34 -1.69 60.74 -14.83
CA LEU A 34 -3.10 60.34 -15.01
C LEU A 34 -3.90 60.79 -13.77
N ARG A 35 -4.88 61.69 -13.93
CA ARG A 35 -5.85 62.04 -12.85
C ARG A 35 -7.22 61.49 -13.20
N VAL A 36 -7.78 60.66 -12.32
CA VAL A 36 -9.16 60.14 -12.41
C VAL A 36 -9.98 60.77 -11.29
N TRP A 37 -11.12 61.37 -11.63
CA TRP A 37 -12.09 61.90 -10.67
C TRP A 37 -13.24 60.91 -10.48
N LEU A 38 -13.57 60.57 -9.24
CA LEU A 38 -14.80 59.86 -8.87
C LEU A 38 -15.68 60.78 -8.03
N GLY A 39 -16.87 61.10 -8.55
CA GLY A 39 -17.88 61.90 -7.86
C GLY A 39 -18.67 61.10 -6.83
N ASN A 40 -18.58 61.54 -5.57
CA ASN A 40 -19.55 61.54 -4.47
C ASN A 40 -20.56 60.38 -4.32
N THR A 41 -20.38 59.53 -3.30
CA THR A 41 -21.26 59.50 -2.09
C THR A 41 -20.66 58.74 -0.88
N LYS A 42 -20.58 59.46 0.25
CA LYS A 42 -20.42 59.14 1.70
C LYS A 42 -19.96 57.75 2.22
N LEU A 43 -18.72 57.74 2.69
CA LEU A 43 -18.16 57.33 4.02
C LEU A 43 -18.94 56.37 4.94
N VAL A 44 -18.30 55.22 5.28
CA VAL A 44 -17.92 54.86 6.67
C VAL A 44 -16.54 54.16 6.68
N GLY A 45 -15.59 54.81 7.38
CA GLY A 45 -14.44 54.28 8.13
C GLY A 45 -13.62 53.06 7.66
N MET A 46 -12.45 53.31 7.06
CA MET A 46 -11.16 52.78 7.53
C MET A 46 -10.01 53.51 6.82
N ARG A 47 -9.19 54.24 7.57
CA ARG A 47 -7.91 54.79 7.09
C ARG A 47 -6.84 53.70 7.23
N ILE A 48 -6.24 53.29 6.13
CA ILE A 48 -4.94 52.61 6.12
C ILE A 48 -3.98 53.54 5.38
N GLU A 49 -3.07 54.18 6.13
CA GLU A 49 -1.94 54.89 5.54
C GLU A 49 -0.88 53.87 5.12
N VAL A 50 -0.56 53.80 3.83
CA VAL A 50 0.59 53.05 3.32
C VAL A 50 1.62 54.06 2.81
N SER A 51 2.76 54.12 3.50
CA SER A 51 3.91 54.99 3.20
C SER A 51 4.41 54.85 1.75
N PHE A 52 4.69 55.99 1.12
CA PHE A 52 5.19 56.15 -0.25
C PHE A 52 6.48 55.37 -0.60
N HIS A 53 7.14 54.74 0.38
CA HIS A 53 8.33 53.92 0.16
C HIS A 53 8.02 52.50 -0.33
N LYS A 54 6.76 52.05 -0.35
CA LYS A 54 6.36 50.74 -0.92
C LYS A 54 5.97 50.80 -2.40
N LEU A 55 5.79 51.98 -3.00
CA LEU A 55 5.38 52.10 -4.41
C LEU A 55 6.55 51.98 -5.41
N LEU A 56 7.79 52.26 -4.98
CA LEU A 56 8.97 52.13 -5.85
C LEU A 56 9.50 50.68 -5.93
N PHE A 57 9.11 49.81 -4.99
CA PHE A 57 9.37 48.37 -5.04
C PHE A 57 8.29 47.57 -5.81
N LEU A 58 7.18 48.22 -6.18
CA LEU A 58 6.09 47.61 -6.95
C LEU A 58 6.20 47.88 -8.47
N SER A 59 7.00 48.87 -8.88
CA SER A 59 7.28 49.16 -10.29
C SER A 59 8.53 48.47 -10.85
N LEU A 60 9.31 47.79 -10.00
CA LEU A 60 10.40 46.88 -10.43
C LEU A 60 10.03 45.39 -10.31
N THR A 61 8.79 45.06 -9.90
CA THR A 61 8.28 43.68 -9.81
C THR A 61 7.20 43.36 -10.86
N LEU A 62 6.92 44.28 -11.80
CA LEU A 62 6.03 44.06 -12.96
C LEU A 62 6.75 43.98 -14.31
N ALA A 63 8.06 43.75 -14.32
CA ALA A 63 8.79 43.28 -15.50
C ALA A 63 9.18 41.81 -15.24
N GLY A 64 8.22 40.89 -15.45
CA GLY A 64 8.45 39.46 -15.20
C GLY A 64 7.20 38.60 -15.07
N ILE A 65 5.99 39.15 -15.14
CA ILE A 65 4.78 38.33 -15.25
C ILE A 65 4.65 37.93 -16.72
N SER A 66 5.21 36.78 -17.11
CA SER A 66 4.73 36.13 -18.34
C SER A 66 3.24 35.88 -18.13
N SER A 67 2.39 36.36 -19.04
CA SER A 67 0.99 35.96 -19.02
C SER A 67 0.95 34.46 -19.25
N GLN A 68 0.59 33.69 -18.23
CA GLN A 68 0.39 32.25 -18.38
C GLN A 68 -0.71 32.04 -19.43
N GLY A 69 -0.38 31.34 -20.51
CA GLY A 69 -1.35 31.07 -21.58
C GLY A 69 -2.48 30.17 -21.07
N ALA A 70 -3.64 30.24 -21.75
CA ALA A 70 -4.82 29.47 -21.37
C ALA A 70 -4.55 27.96 -21.40
N THR A 71 -5.10 27.22 -20.43
CA THR A 71 -5.09 25.75 -20.44
C THR A 71 -6.47 25.24 -20.81
N TYR A 72 -6.56 24.40 -21.85
CA TYR A 72 -7.79 23.77 -22.30
C TYR A 72 -7.70 22.26 -22.17
N TYR A 73 -8.81 21.62 -21.79
CA TYR A 73 -8.92 20.18 -21.65
C TYR A 73 -9.82 19.60 -22.73
N VAL A 74 -9.40 18.49 -23.34
CA VAL A 74 -10.14 17.78 -24.40
C VAL A 74 -10.38 16.34 -23.95
N SER A 75 -11.60 15.83 -24.17
CA SER A 75 -11.96 14.43 -23.90
C SER A 75 -13.02 13.96 -24.90
N THR A 76 -12.96 12.71 -25.34
CA THR A 76 -13.97 12.10 -26.21
C THR A 76 -15.39 12.13 -25.61
N ALA A 77 -15.51 12.18 -24.28
CA ALA A 77 -16.77 12.32 -23.55
C ALA A 77 -17.21 13.80 -23.33
N GLY A 78 -16.41 14.76 -23.76
CA GLY A 78 -16.66 16.19 -23.62
C GLY A 78 -17.72 16.74 -24.59
N SER A 79 -17.88 18.06 -24.58
CA SER A 79 -18.73 18.81 -25.52
C SER A 79 -18.02 20.09 -25.93
N ASP A 80 -18.05 20.46 -27.22
CA ASP A 80 -17.48 21.74 -27.69
C ASP A 80 -18.31 22.96 -27.25
N SER A 81 -19.46 22.74 -26.59
CA SER A 81 -20.19 23.79 -25.88
C SER A 81 -19.66 24.05 -24.47
N ASN A 82 -18.75 23.21 -23.96
CA ASN A 82 -18.19 23.35 -22.61
C ASN A 82 -17.14 24.47 -22.56
N PRO A 83 -16.74 24.97 -21.38
CA PRO A 83 -15.70 25.98 -21.24
C PRO A 83 -14.26 25.46 -21.43
N GLY A 84 -14.05 24.16 -21.66
CA GLY A 84 -12.71 23.58 -21.83
C GLY A 84 -11.92 23.41 -20.53
N THR A 85 -12.60 23.29 -19.39
CA THR A 85 -11.98 23.03 -18.08
C THR A 85 -11.84 21.53 -17.83
N SER A 86 -11.03 21.09 -16.86
CA SER A 86 -10.88 19.67 -16.54
C SER A 86 -12.19 18.98 -16.16
N ALA A 87 -13.13 19.69 -15.52
CA ALA A 87 -14.44 19.18 -15.15
C ALA A 87 -15.46 19.21 -16.31
N GLN A 88 -15.25 20.11 -17.28
CA GLN A 88 -16.10 20.27 -18.47
C GLN A 88 -15.19 20.46 -19.69
N PRO A 89 -14.60 19.37 -20.21
CA PRO A 89 -13.65 19.44 -21.31
C PRO A 89 -14.37 19.66 -22.65
N PHE A 90 -13.66 20.23 -23.62
CA PHE A 90 -14.07 20.22 -25.02
C PHE A 90 -14.12 18.78 -25.55
N ARG A 91 -14.89 18.56 -26.61
CA ARG A 91 -14.97 17.25 -27.27
C ARG A 91 -13.84 17.06 -28.28
N THR A 92 -13.53 18.10 -29.05
CA THR A 92 -12.59 18.02 -30.19
C THR A 92 -11.31 18.81 -29.95
N ILE A 93 -10.21 18.31 -30.50
CA ILE A 93 -8.91 18.99 -30.45
C ILE A 93 -8.96 20.23 -31.37
N THR A 94 -9.58 20.09 -32.53
CA THR A 94 -9.79 21.16 -33.51
C THR A 94 -10.49 22.38 -32.88
N HIS A 95 -11.54 22.18 -32.07
CA HIS A 95 -12.20 23.29 -31.39
C HIS A 95 -11.29 23.93 -30.32
N ALA A 96 -10.66 23.13 -29.47
CA ALA A 96 -9.74 23.64 -28.45
C ALA A 96 -8.60 24.47 -29.08
N TYR A 97 -8.04 24.01 -30.19
CA TYR A 97 -6.97 24.69 -30.91
C TYR A 97 -7.43 26.00 -31.56
N SER A 98 -8.68 26.07 -32.04
CA SER A 98 -9.24 27.33 -32.58
C SER A 98 -9.27 28.49 -31.57
N LEU A 99 -9.19 28.18 -30.27
CA LEU A 99 -9.15 29.14 -29.16
C LEU A 99 -7.72 29.38 -28.62
N ALA A 100 -6.72 28.68 -29.15
CA ALA A 100 -5.35 28.76 -28.69
C ALA A 100 -4.62 29.98 -29.25
N GLY A 101 -3.88 30.66 -28.37
CA GLY A 101 -2.88 31.66 -28.73
C GLY A 101 -1.53 31.31 -28.12
N ALA A 102 -0.49 32.12 -28.38
CA ALA A 102 0.86 31.89 -27.86
C ALA A 102 0.86 31.61 -26.33
N GLY A 103 1.54 30.53 -25.93
CA GLY A 103 1.61 30.05 -24.55
C GLY A 103 0.46 29.15 -24.10
N ALA A 104 -0.58 28.94 -24.94
CA ALA A 104 -1.67 28.05 -24.59
C ALA A 104 -1.22 26.60 -24.48
N THR A 105 -1.85 25.84 -23.57
CA THR A 105 -1.65 24.40 -23.41
C THR A 105 -2.97 23.67 -23.56
N ILE A 106 -3.03 22.69 -24.46
CA ILE A 106 -4.19 21.84 -24.70
C ILE A 106 -3.84 20.43 -24.22
N LEU A 107 -4.52 19.99 -23.17
CA LEU A 107 -4.35 18.68 -22.55
C LEU A 107 -5.43 17.73 -23.04
N VAL A 108 -5.02 16.70 -23.78
CA VAL A 108 -5.92 15.73 -24.42
C VAL A 108 -5.97 14.45 -23.60
N ALA A 109 -7.15 14.10 -23.11
CA ALA A 109 -7.36 12.88 -22.32
C ALA A 109 -7.22 11.61 -23.18
N PRO A 110 -6.95 10.44 -22.56
CA PRO A 110 -6.97 9.17 -23.26
C PRO A 110 -8.26 8.96 -24.08
N GLY A 111 -8.10 8.46 -25.30
CA GLY A 111 -9.21 8.20 -26.21
C GLY A 111 -8.79 8.22 -27.67
N VAL A 112 -9.69 7.73 -28.52
CA VAL A 112 -9.55 7.78 -29.98
C VAL A 112 -10.25 9.04 -30.50
N TYR A 113 -9.49 9.88 -31.18
CA TYR A 113 -9.93 11.14 -31.75
C TYR A 113 -9.90 11.05 -33.27
N THR A 114 -11.05 11.33 -33.87
CA THR A 114 -11.27 11.28 -35.32
C THR A 114 -11.53 12.68 -35.88
N ASP A 115 -11.25 13.74 -35.13
CA ASP A 115 -11.51 15.12 -35.53
C ASP A 115 -10.53 15.58 -36.62
N TYR A 116 -11.01 16.51 -37.46
CA TYR A 116 -10.20 17.14 -38.49
C TYR A 116 -10.88 18.34 -39.15
N THR A 117 -10.04 19.10 -39.84
CA THR A 117 -10.39 20.04 -40.89
C THR A 117 -10.25 19.33 -42.24
N SER A 118 -11.32 19.28 -43.04
CA SER A 118 -11.31 18.67 -44.39
C SER A 118 -10.20 19.29 -45.25
N GLY A 119 -9.40 18.45 -45.91
CA GLY A 119 -8.20 18.84 -46.66
C GLY A 119 -6.90 19.01 -45.86
N TRP A 120 -6.95 19.06 -44.52
CA TRP A 120 -5.77 19.39 -43.70
C TRP A 120 -5.48 18.38 -42.57
N GLY A 121 -6.48 17.67 -42.04
CA GLY A 121 -6.29 16.93 -40.77
C GLY A 121 -6.50 17.85 -39.57
N ILE A 122 -5.86 17.59 -38.43
CA ILE A 122 -5.87 18.55 -37.32
C ILE A 122 -4.93 19.71 -37.68
N HIS A 123 -5.53 20.86 -38.03
CA HIS A 123 -4.81 22.02 -38.55
C HIS A 123 -4.25 22.92 -37.44
N LEU A 124 -2.93 23.05 -37.39
CA LEU A 124 -2.18 23.85 -36.42
C LEU A 124 -1.59 25.13 -37.05
N GLY A 125 -2.46 26.04 -37.49
CA GLY A 125 -2.05 27.28 -38.17
C GLY A 125 -1.73 28.49 -37.30
N ALA A 126 -1.98 28.41 -35.99
CA ALA A 126 -1.60 29.48 -35.07
C ALA A 126 -0.10 29.42 -34.76
N SER A 127 0.52 30.58 -34.48
CA SER A 127 1.93 30.64 -34.10
C SER A 127 2.11 31.03 -32.63
N GLY A 128 2.90 30.24 -31.92
CA GLY A 128 3.44 30.59 -30.62
C GLY A 128 4.67 31.51 -30.74
N THR A 129 5.43 31.59 -29.67
CA THR A 129 6.76 32.22 -29.66
C THR A 129 7.77 31.32 -28.96
N ALA A 130 9.07 31.60 -29.11
CA ALA A 130 10.12 30.84 -28.43
C ALA A 130 9.95 30.78 -26.91
N SER A 131 9.42 31.84 -26.27
CA SER A 131 9.16 31.87 -24.82
C SER A 131 7.76 31.38 -24.44
N SER A 132 6.88 31.17 -25.41
CA SER A 132 5.47 30.85 -25.19
C SER A 132 4.94 30.03 -26.38
N PRO A 133 5.40 28.78 -26.54
CA PRO A 133 4.90 27.90 -27.59
C PRO A 133 3.43 27.55 -27.33
N ILE A 134 2.72 27.13 -28.38
CA ILE A 134 1.41 26.50 -28.23
C ILE A 134 1.65 25.01 -28.04
N VAL A 135 1.18 24.44 -26.94
CA VAL A 135 1.45 23.04 -26.57
C VAL A 135 0.18 22.21 -26.71
N LEU A 136 0.17 21.26 -27.64
CA LEU A 136 -0.75 20.13 -27.67
C LEU A 136 -0.07 18.95 -26.99
N ARG A 137 -0.68 18.41 -25.93
CA ARG A 137 -0.10 17.30 -25.17
C ARG A 137 -1.15 16.26 -24.82
N SER A 138 -0.82 15.00 -25.06
CA SER A 138 -1.56 13.88 -24.46
C SER A 138 -1.33 13.85 -22.95
N GLN A 139 -2.40 13.74 -22.15
CA GLN A 139 -2.30 13.62 -20.69
C GLN A 139 -1.57 12.34 -20.27
N THR A 140 -1.62 11.30 -21.10
CA THR A 140 -0.90 10.04 -20.92
C THR A 140 -0.23 9.69 -22.24
N LYS A 141 1.11 9.60 -22.27
CA LYS A 141 1.88 9.33 -23.50
C LYS A 141 1.31 8.10 -24.24
N GLY A 142 1.03 8.24 -25.53
CA GLY A 142 0.44 7.23 -26.40
C GLY A 142 -1.08 7.06 -26.26
N ALA A 143 -1.72 7.55 -25.19
CA ALA A 143 -3.13 7.23 -24.94
C ALA A 143 -4.15 8.14 -25.66
N ALA A 144 -3.74 9.32 -26.14
CA ALA A 144 -4.54 10.13 -27.06
C ALA A 144 -4.17 9.74 -28.49
N ILE A 145 -5.08 9.01 -29.14
CA ILE A 145 -4.86 8.38 -30.44
C ILE A 145 -5.55 9.22 -31.50
N ILE A 146 -4.78 9.71 -32.46
CA ILE A 146 -5.31 10.30 -33.69
C ILE A 146 -5.45 9.19 -34.71
N ASP A 147 -6.69 8.75 -34.93
CA ASP A 147 -7.00 7.65 -35.84
C ASP A 147 -7.80 8.17 -37.04
N ARG A 148 -7.22 8.00 -38.23
CA ARG A 148 -7.74 8.55 -39.49
C ARG A 148 -8.25 7.47 -40.44
N GLN A 149 -8.54 6.28 -39.93
CA GLN A 149 -9.04 5.15 -40.72
C GLN A 149 -10.30 5.52 -41.53
N ASN A 150 -10.38 5.04 -42.77
CA ASN A 150 -11.53 5.15 -43.69
C ASN A 150 -11.87 6.57 -44.20
N LEU A 151 -10.96 7.54 -44.08
CA LEU A 151 -11.15 8.88 -44.65
C LEU A 151 -10.63 8.96 -46.09
N SER A 152 -11.39 9.66 -46.94
CA SER A 152 -11.06 9.85 -48.37
C SER A 152 -10.62 11.27 -48.72
N ASP A 153 -10.80 12.23 -47.80
CA ASP A 153 -10.63 13.68 -48.02
C ASP A 153 -9.57 14.33 -47.09
N GLY A 154 -8.78 13.52 -46.37
CA GLY A 154 -7.76 14.01 -45.44
C GLY A 154 -6.38 13.48 -45.77
N GLU A 155 -5.42 14.38 -46.02
CA GLU A 155 -4.03 14.01 -46.32
C GLU A 155 -3.29 13.52 -45.07
N SER A 156 -3.41 14.26 -43.95
CA SER A 156 -2.56 14.04 -42.78
C SER A 156 -3.30 13.91 -41.45
N GLY A 157 -2.62 13.34 -40.45
CA GLY A 157 -3.10 13.34 -39.06
C GLY A 157 -3.02 14.76 -38.48
N PHE A 158 -1.84 15.36 -38.53
CA PHE A 158 -1.60 16.78 -38.21
C PHE A 158 -1.05 17.54 -39.41
N TYR A 159 -1.45 18.80 -39.55
CA TYR A 159 -0.90 19.74 -40.54
C TYR A 159 -0.51 21.04 -39.85
N ILE A 160 0.78 21.37 -39.89
CA ILE A 160 1.39 22.41 -39.06
C ILE A 160 2.06 23.47 -39.94
N ASP A 161 1.33 24.52 -40.31
CA ASP A 161 1.85 25.71 -41.00
C ASP A 161 2.12 26.89 -40.04
N GLY A 162 1.64 26.82 -38.80
CA GLY A 162 2.04 27.70 -37.71
C GLY A 162 3.45 27.41 -37.18
N SER A 163 4.08 28.38 -36.53
CA SER A 163 5.41 28.25 -35.91
C SER A 163 5.35 28.15 -34.38
N TYR A 164 6.32 27.52 -33.73
CA TYR A 164 6.35 27.32 -32.27
C TYR A 164 5.15 26.55 -31.70
N ASN A 165 4.69 25.54 -32.42
CA ASN A 165 3.74 24.53 -31.93
C ASN A 165 4.51 23.32 -31.40
N ILE A 166 4.02 22.72 -30.33
CA ILE A 166 4.53 21.47 -29.77
C ILE A 166 3.42 20.43 -29.81
N VAL A 167 3.67 19.29 -30.45
CA VAL A 167 2.83 18.08 -30.42
C VAL A 167 3.57 17.05 -29.58
N ASP A 168 3.00 16.69 -28.43
CA ASP A 168 3.69 15.92 -27.39
C ASP A 168 2.88 14.70 -26.93
N GLY A 169 3.43 13.49 -27.13
CA GLY A 169 2.94 12.27 -26.50
C GLY A 169 1.72 11.61 -27.16
N PHE A 170 1.41 11.90 -28.42
CA PHE A 170 0.27 11.31 -29.14
C PHE A 170 0.62 9.99 -29.84
N GLU A 171 -0.36 9.10 -30.01
CA GLU A 171 -0.32 8.06 -31.04
C GLU A 171 -0.99 8.61 -32.32
N ILE A 172 -0.37 8.46 -33.48
CA ILE A 172 -0.88 8.92 -34.78
C ILE A 172 -0.84 7.77 -35.77
N ARG A 173 -2.01 7.34 -36.25
CA ARG A 173 -2.11 6.20 -37.14
C ARG A 173 -3.19 6.28 -38.20
N ASN A 174 -3.06 5.38 -39.18
CA ASN A 174 -4.03 5.15 -40.25
C ASN A 174 -4.31 6.38 -41.12
N SER A 175 -3.42 7.38 -41.17
CA SER A 175 -3.58 8.54 -42.04
C SER A 175 -3.49 8.11 -43.52
N PRO A 176 -4.36 8.61 -44.42
CA PRO A 176 -4.35 8.21 -45.82
C PRO A 176 -3.05 8.52 -46.58
N ARG A 177 -2.30 9.56 -46.18
CA ARG A 177 -1.02 9.95 -46.80
C ARG A 177 0.11 10.08 -45.79
N THR A 178 0.11 11.13 -44.95
CA THR A 178 1.21 11.41 -44.02
C THR A 178 0.72 11.43 -42.57
N GLY A 179 1.54 11.01 -41.61
CA GLY A 179 1.17 11.14 -40.19
C GLY A 179 1.11 12.61 -39.76
N ILE A 180 2.21 13.33 -39.97
CA ILE A 180 2.37 14.76 -39.61
C ILE A 180 3.05 15.53 -40.75
N ASP A 181 2.41 16.57 -41.26
CA ASP A 181 3.03 17.54 -42.17
C ASP A 181 3.45 18.82 -41.43
N VAL A 182 4.66 19.30 -41.71
CA VAL A 182 5.23 20.51 -41.13
C VAL A 182 5.63 21.50 -42.22
N TYR A 183 4.92 22.63 -42.27
CA TYR A 183 5.19 23.77 -43.15
C TYR A 183 5.67 25.00 -42.36
N GLY A 184 5.50 25.01 -41.04
CA GLY A 184 5.97 26.07 -40.15
C GLY A 184 7.38 25.85 -39.59
N ASN A 185 7.85 26.82 -38.81
CA ASN A 185 9.20 26.85 -38.24
C ASN A 185 9.21 26.65 -36.72
N ASN A 186 10.32 26.16 -36.18
CA ASN A 186 10.55 26.01 -34.74
C ASN A 186 9.45 25.23 -33.99
N ASN A 187 8.85 24.25 -34.66
CA ASN A 187 7.87 23.34 -34.08
C ASN A 187 8.57 22.15 -33.40
N GLY A 188 7.92 21.55 -32.40
CA GLY A 188 8.40 20.38 -31.69
C GLY A 188 7.44 19.20 -31.85
N ILE A 189 7.93 18.07 -32.36
CA ILE A 189 7.20 16.81 -32.44
C ILE A 189 7.90 15.86 -31.48
N LEU A 190 7.30 15.64 -30.33
CA LEU A 190 7.94 15.07 -29.16
C LEU A 190 7.17 13.84 -28.66
N ASN A 191 7.88 12.79 -28.24
CA ASN A 191 7.30 11.65 -27.54
C ASN A 191 6.14 10.94 -28.25
N CYS A 192 5.97 11.13 -29.56
CA CYS A 192 4.85 10.57 -30.31
C CYS A 192 5.15 9.16 -30.82
N HIS A 193 4.10 8.36 -31.01
CA HIS A 193 4.15 7.10 -31.74
C HIS A 193 3.42 7.27 -33.07
N ILE A 194 4.14 7.20 -34.19
CA ILE A 194 3.63 7.53 -35.52
C ILE A 194 3.76 6.30 -36.38
N HIS A 195 2.65 5.61 -36.64
CA HIS A 195 2.68 4.32 -37.30
C HIS A 195 1.49 4.04 -38.20
N ASP A 196 1.63 3.09 -39.13
CA ASP A 196 0.58 2.69 -40.07
C ASP A 196 -0.01 3.87 -40.88
N ASN A 197 0.77 4.92 -41.13
CA ASN A 197 0.35 6.04 -41.97
C ASN A 197 0.76 5.82 -43.43
N GLY A 198 -0.03 6.39 -44.34
CA GLY A 198 0.02 6.06 -45.75
C GLY A 198 -0.53 4.65 -45.97
N THR A 199 -1.83 4.43 -45.81
CA THR A 199 -2.43 3.08 -45.90
C THR A 199 -2.86 2.69 -47.33
N PRO A 200 -2.88 1.38 -47.69
CA PRO A 200 -3.27 0.92 -49.03
C PRO A 200 -4.70 1.26 -49.46
N SER A 201 -5.57 1.65 -48.52
CA SER A 201 -6.95 2.07 -48.81
C SER A 201 -7.07 3.46 -49.45
N SER A 202 -5.99 4.24 -49.46
CA SER A 202 -5.96 5.57 -50.09
C SER A 202 -5.73 5.46 -51.61
N PRO A 203 -6.56 6.11 -52.46
CA PRO A 203 -6.37 6.12 -53.91
C PRO A 203 -5.20 7.00 -54.37
N ILE A 204 -4.53 7.72 -53.45
CA ILE A 204 -3.41 8.62 -53.74
C ILE A 204 -2.14 7.81 -53.96
N THR A 205 -1.51 7.94 -55.13
CA THR A 205 -0.31 7.17 -55.52
C THR A 205 1.01 7.85 -55.22
N ASP A 206 0.98 9.10 -54.76
CA ASP A 206 2.19 9.85 -54.38
C ASP A 206 2.74 9.29 -53.05
N GLY A 207 4.07 9.34 -52.88
CA GLY A 207 4.72 8.91 -51.65
C GLY A 207 4.21 9.71 -50.43
N GLY A 208 3.94 9.01 -49.33
CA GLY A 208 3.61 9.52 -48.00
C GLY A 208 4.74 9.26 -47.00
N SER A 209 4.65 9.85 -45.81
CA SER A 209 5.65 9.62 -44.76
C SER A 209 5.02 9.54 -43.36
N GLY A 210 5.73 9.01 -42.37
CA GLY A 210 5.32 9.21 -40.98
C GLY A 210 5.33 10.71 -40.65
N ILE A 211 6.44 11.39 -40.94
CA ILE A 211 6.59 12.84 -40.82
C ILE A 211 7.14 13.44 -42.10
N TYR A 212 6.58 14.54 -42.56
CA TYR A 212 7.09 15.35 -43.66
C TYR A 212 7.37 16.78 -43.18
N SER A 213 8.52 17.36 -43.56
CA SER A 213 8.77 18.79 -43.46
C SER A 213 8.98 19.41 -44.83
N SER A 214 8.32 20.53 -45.09
CA SER A 214 8.38 21.24 -46.36
C SER A 214 9.74 21.90 -46.58
N GLU A 215 10.08 22.13 -47.84
CA GLU A 215 11.17 23.05 -48.19
C GLU A 215 10.93 24.44 -47.58
N GLY A 216 12.00 25.06 -47.10
CA GLY A 216 11.94 26.38 -46.45
C GLY A 216 11.60 26.37 -44.96
N THR A 217 11.26 25.22 -44.37
CA THR A 217 11.12 25.12 -42.91
C THR A 217 12.48 25.26 -42.21
N SER A 218 12.47 25.71 -40.96
CA SER A 218 13.67 25.79 -40.16
C SER A 218 13.45 25.61 -38.67
N GLY A 219 14.43 25.00 -37.99
CA GLY A 219 14.50 24.93 -36.54
C GLY A 219 13.52 23.96 -35.89
N ASN A 220 12.86 23.10 -36.67
CA ASN A 220 11.95 22.09 -36.14
C ASN A 220 12.73 20.98 -35.41
N ILE A 221 12.14 20.46 -34.34
CA ILE A 221 12.72 19.43 -33.47
C ILE A 221 11.81 18.20 -33.47
N TYR A 222 12.39 17.05 -33.77
CA TYR A 222 11.75 15.74 -33.76
C TYR A 222 12.48 14.88 -32.72
N MET A 223 11.90 14.73 -31.53
CA MET A 223 12.61 14.15 -30.40
C MET A 223 11.82 13.08 -29.64
N CYS A 224 12.50 11.98 -29.29
CA CYS A 224 11.93 10.90 -28.48
C CYS A 224 10.69 10.22 -29.09
N ASN A 225 10.55 10.24 -30.42
CA ASN A 225 9.42 9.60 -31.12
C ASN A 225 9.72 8.15 -31.49
N THR A 226 8.67 7.35 -31.58
CA THR A 226 8.67 6.02 -32.22
C THR A 226 7.98 6.16 -33.57
N ILE A 227 8.65 5.78 -34.66
CA ILE A 227 8.19 5.99 -36.04
C ILE A 227 8.36 4.70 -36.82
N ASP A 228 7.26 3.98 -37.02
CA ASP A 228 7.30 2.62 -37.55
C ASP A 228 6.13 2.24 -38.45
N HIS A 229 6.32 1.24 -39.31
CA HIS A 229 5.28 0.73 -40.20
C HIS A 229 4.60 1.79 -41.09
N ASN A 230 5.25 2.93 -41.33
CA ASN A 230 4.70 3.94 -42.23
C ASN A 230 5.05 3.60 -43.68
N GLY A 231 4.12 3.89 -44.57
CA GLY A 231 4.27 3.75 -46.01
C GLY A 231 3.77 2.44 -46.60
N ARG A 232 3.64 2.42 -47.93
CA ARG A 232 3.06 1.32 -48.73
C ARG A 232 4.08 0.72 -49.68
N SER A 233 5.08 1.50 -50.01
CA SER A 233 6.07 1.27 -51.05
C SER A 233 7.41 1.89 -50.67
N THR A 234 8.42 1.64 -51.49
CA THR A 234 9.76 2.22 -51.30
C THR A 234 9.82 3.73 -51.52
N LEU A 235 8.77 4.34 -52.07
CA LEU A 235 8.63 5.80 -52.21
C LEU A 235 8.15 6.47 -50.91
N ASP A 236 7.66 5.68 -49.96
CA ASP A 236 7.19 6.17 -48.67
C ASP A 236 8.30 6.03 -47.61
N HIS A 237 8.39 6.96 -46.66
CA HIS A 237 9.50 7.01 -45.69
C HIS A 237 8.99 7.11 -44.26
N GLY A 238 9.83 6.74 -43.28
CA GLY A 238 9.54 7.04 -41.88
C GLY A 238 9.47 8.56 -41.67
N LEU A 239 10.52 9.26 -42.09
CA LEU A 239 10.56 10.72 -42.16
C LEU A 239 11.11 11.21 -43.49
N TYR A 240 10.58 12.34 -43.94
CA TYR A 240 11.09 13.10 -45.07
C TYR A 240 11.28 14.55 -44.61
N LEU A 241 12.54 14.94 -44.39
CA LEU A 241 12.88 16.25 -43.83
C LEU A 241 13.63 17.13 -44.84
N CYS A 242 13.05 18.29 -45.16
CA CYS A 242 13.57 19.26 -46.14
C CYS A 242 14.12 20.55 -45.52
N GLY A 243 13.97 20.73 -44.20
CA GLY A 243 14.24 22.00 -43.54
C GLY A 243 15.71 22.28 -43.18
N GLN A 244 15.97 23.51 -42.72
CA GLN A 244 17.28 23.96 -42.24
C GLN A 244 17.33 24.02 -40.72
N ASN A 245 18.48 23.76 -40.08
CA ASN A 245 18.63 23.77 -38.63
C ASN A 245 17.68 22.79 -37.90
N GLU A 246 17.18 21.77 -38.59
CA GLU A 246 16.28 20.77 -37.99
C GLU A 246 17.06 19.74 -37.17
N GLN A 247 16.42 19.20 -36.13
CA GLN A 247 17.04 18.27 -35.20
C GLN A 247 16.19 17.00 -35.05
N LEU A 248 16.80 15.85 -35.30
CA LEU A 248 16.22 14.52 -35.10
C LEU A 248 17.00 13.79 -34.00
N ILE A 249 16.45 13.73 -32.79
CA ILE A 249 17.16 13.32 -31.57
C ILE A 249 16.43 12.20 -30.82
N ASN A 250 17.13 11.15 -30.40
CA ASN A 250 16.60 10.07 -29.56
C ASN A 250 15.35 9.36 -30.10
N ASN A 251 15.21 9.20 -31.41
CA ASN A 251 14.05 8.53 -32.00
C ASN A 251 14.31 7.04 -32.23
N SER A 252 13.23 6.25 -32.21
CA SER A 252 13.20 4.86 -32.67
C SER A 252 12.49 4.79 -34.01
N ILE A 253 13.21 4.50 -35.09
CA ILE A 253 12.70 4.58 -36.47
C ILE A 253 12.88 3.23 -37.14
N PHE A 254 11.80 2.47 -37.31
CA PHE A 254 11.94 1.09 -37.79
C PHE A 254 10.81 0.56 -38.65
N SER A 255 11.08 -0.45 -39.46
CA SER A 255 10.05 -1.15 -40.26
C SER A 255 9.18 -0.24 -41.13
N ASN A 256 9.70 0.91 -41.56
CA ASN A 256 9.04 1.75 -42.55
C ASN A 256 9.26 1.18 -43.96
N ALA A 257 8.30 1.38 -44.87
CA ALA A 257 8.29 0.71 -46.18
C ALA A 257 9.49 1.06 -47.08
N GLY A 258 9.95 2.31 -47.04
CA GLY A 258 11.17 2.78 -47.73
C GLY A 258 12.28 3.12 -46.74
N ASN A 259 12.84 4.32 -46.85
CA ASN A 259 13.91 4.76 -45.97
C ASN A 259 13.39 5.13 -44.57
N GLY A 260 14.19 4.90 -43.55
CA GLY A 260 13.87 5.38 -42.19
C GLY A 260 13.79 6.91 -42.15
N LEU A 261 14.84 7.57 -42.66
CA LEU A 261 14.90 9.03 -42.83
C LEU A 261 15.38 9.37 -44.24
N GLN A 262 14.67 10.28 -44.90
CA GLN A 262 15.15 10.99 -46.06
C GLN A 262 15.53 12.43 -45.69
N VAL A 263 16.81 12.75 -45.88
CA VAL A 263 17.32 14.13 -45.78
C VAL A 263 17.42 14.66 -47.20
N ALA A 264 16.41 15.42 -47.62
CA ALA A 264 16.29 15.88 -48.98
C ALA A 264 15.50 17.17 -49.06
N GLY A 265 15.96 18.14 -49.84
CA GLY A 265 15.16 19.31 -50.18
C GLY A 265 15.42 19.70 -51.62
N TYR A 266 14.38 20.14 -52.32
CA TYR A 266 14.54 20.82 -53.61
C TYR A 266 15.34 22.13 -53.46
N THR A 267 15.50 22.60 -52.22
CA THR A 267 16.48 23.60 -51.76
C THR A 267 17.53 22.97 -50.84
N THR A 268 18.69 23.63 -50.67
CA THR A 268 19.76 23.14 -49.79
C THR A 268 19.31 22.92 -48.35
N VAL A 269 19.33 21.66 -47.89
CA VAL A 269 19.19 21.29 -46.48
C VAL A 269 20.48 21.68 -45.76
N SER A 270 20.38 22.46 -44.69
CA SER A 270 21.57 22.92 -43.98
C SER A 270 21.49 22.76 -42.46
N ASN A 271 22.64 22.52 -41.83
CA ASN A 271 22.82 22.44 -40.38
C ASN A 271 21.90 21.43 -39.66
N MET A 272 21.51 20.34 -40.32
CA MET A 272 20.66 19.30 -39.73
C MET A 272 21.45 18.45 -38.74
N LYS A 273 20.83 18.09 -37.60
CA LYS A 273 21.42 17.23 -36.56
C LYS A 273 20.62 15.95 -36.42
N VAL A 274 21.24 14.80 -36.71
CA VAL A 274 20.65 13.46 -36.57
C VAL A 274 21.43 12.71 -35.49
N TYR A 275 20.94 12.77 -34.25
CA TYR A 275 21.68 12.33 -33.06
C TYR A 275 20.97 11.25 -32.24
N ASN A 276 21.73 10.23 -31.80
CA ASN A 276 21.26 9.23 -30.83
C ASN A 276 19.96 8.51 -31.25
N ASN A 277 19.74 8.26 -32.54
CA ASN A 277 18.56 7.52 -33.00
C ASN A 277 18.90 6.04 -33.22
N VAL A 278 17.89 5.17 -33.17
CA VAL A 278 17.98 3.84 -33.80
C VAL A 278 17.21 3.87 -35.11
N LEU A 279 17.83 3.37 -36.18
CA LEU A 279 17.23 3.23 -37.51
C LEU A 279 17.37 1.78 -37.95
N ALA A 280 16.30 1.01 -37.82
CA ALA A 280 16.37 -0.44 -37.96
C ALA A 280 15.31 -1.03 -38.89
N LEU A 281 15.61 -2.13 -39.58
CA LEU A 281 14.62 -2.94 -40.30
C LEU A 281 13.79 -2.19 -41.35
N ASN A 282 14.26 -1.02 -41.83
CA ASN A 282 13.54 -0.26 -42.85
C ASN A 282 13.69 -0.94 -44.22
N GLY A 283 12.65 -0.83 -45.06
CA GLY A 283 12.58 -1.49 -46.36
C GLY A 283 13.58 -0.98 -47.42
N ALA A 284 14.26 0.13 -47.14
CA ALA A 284 15.39 0.63 -47.92
C ALA A 284 16.57 0.99 -46.99
N ASN A 285 17.06 2.24 -47.03
CA ASN A 285 18.18 2.67 -46.21
C ASN A 285 17.72 3.10 -44.81
N GLY A 286 18.63 3.07 -43.83
CA GLY A 286 18.39 3.77 -42.56
C GLY A 286 18.22 5.28 -42.82
N ILE A 287 19.20 5.89 -43.48
CA ILE A 287 19.13 7.27 -43.99
C ILE A 287 19.40 7.28 -45.51
N ILE A 288 18.66 8.07 -46.26
CA ILE A 288 19.03 8.48 -47.63
C ILE A 288 19.33 9.98 -47.67
N LEU A 289 20.48 10.32 -48.25
CA LEU A 289 20.93 11.68 -48.51
C LEU A 289 20.63 12.04 -49.97
N TRP A 290 19.82 13.08 -50.20
CA TRP A 290 19.43 13.46 -51.56
C TRP A 290 19.50 14.98 -51.78
N GLN A 291 19.97 15.36 -52.98
CA GLN A 291 20.12 16.74 -53.44
C GLN A 291 21.15 17.58 -52.63
N ALA A 292 20.97 18.90 -52.58
CA ALA A 292 21.96 19.82 -52.05
C ALA A 292 21.98 19.80 -50.51
N LEU A 293 23.17 19.57 -49.94
CA LEU A 293 23.39 19.45 -48.49
C LEU A 293 24.48 20.42 -48.02
N SER A 294 24.32 20.97 -46.82
CA SER A 294 25.34 21.81 -46.18
C SER A 294 25.37 21.65 -44.66
N GLY A 295 26.37 20.96 -44.10
CA GLY A 295 26.51 20.88 -42.64
C GLY A 295 25.56 19.89 -41.95
N VAL A 296 25.35 18.71 -42.52
CA VAL A 296 24.52 17.65 -41.93
C VAL A 296 25.38 16.79 -40.99
N ASP A 297 25.03 16.73 -39.71
CA ASP A 297 25.70 15.88 -38.73
C ASP A 297 24.88 14.62 -38.44
N ILE A 298 25.48 13.45 -38.60
CA ILE A 298 24.89 12.13 -38.30
C ILE A 298 25.79 11.46 -37.25
N LYS A 299 25.38 11.50 -35.98
CA LYS A 299 26.22 11.05 -34.86
C LYS A 299 25.49 10.21 -33.82
N ASN A 300 26.19 9.27 -33.19
CA ASN A 300 25.66 8.44 -32.12
C ASN A 300 24.45 7.57 -32.49
N ASN A 301 24.18 7.33 -33.77
CA ASN A 301 23.04 6.53 -34.19
C ASN A 301 23.41 5.05 -34.33
N ILE A 302 22.40 4.18 -34.21
CA ILE A 302 22.50 2.74 -34.45
C ILE A 302 21.74 2.42 -35.74
N PHE A 303 22.40 1.80 -36.71
CA PHE A 303 21.84 1.36 -37.99
C PHE A 303 21.83 -0.16 -38.06
N LEU A 304 20.64 -0.76 -37.95
CA LEU A 304 20.49 -2.20 -37.73
C LEU A 304 19.60 -2.87 -38.78
N ASN A 305 20.12 -3.83 -39.53
CA ASN A 305 19.32 -4.72 -40.38
C ASN A 305 18.37 -3.99 -41.37
N ASN A 306 18.74 -2.80 -41.86
CA ASN A 306 17.99 -2.15 -42.93
C ASN A 306 18.18 -2.92 -44.24
N ALA A 307 17.18 -2.95 -45.12
CA ALA A 307 17.23 -3.76 -46.33
C ALA A 307 18.33 -3.33 -47.32
N HIS A 308 18.66 -2.03 -47.35
CA HIS A 308 19.77 -1.46 -48.15
C HIS A 308 20.95 -1.04 -47.24
N TYR A 309 21.41 0.21 -47.35
CA TYR A 309 22.54 0.71 -46.58
C TYR A 309 22.09 1.28 -45.24
N GLY A 310 22.99 1.33 -44.26
CA GLY A 310 22.77 2.17 -43.08
C GLY A 310 22.57 3.63 -43.49
N ILE A 311 23.48 4.16 -44.32
CA ILE A 311 23.35 5.50 -44.93
C ILE A 311 23.65 5.43 -46.43
N GLY A 312 22.65 5.68 -47.27
CA GLY A 312 22.80 5.82 -48.72
C GLY A 312 22.83 7.29 -49.17
N SER A 313 23.19 7.51 -50.43
CA SER A 313 22.97 8.78 -51.13
C SER A 313 22.39 8.53 -52.52
N TYR A 314 21.71 9.53 -53.07
CA TYR A 314 21.31 9.53 -54.48
C TYR A 314 21.37 10.96 -54.97
N ALA A 315 22.04 11.25 -56.10
CA ALA A 315 22.15 12.59 -56.69
C ALA A 315 22.44 13.73 -55.68
N ALA A 316 23.20 13.44 -54.62
CA ALA A 316 23.49 14.39 -53.55
C ALA A 316 24.68 15.27 -53.91
N THR A 317 24.61 16.56 -53.58
CA THR A 317 25.65 17.56 -53.87
C THR A 317 25.86 18.47 -52.66
N GLY A 318 26.92 19.29 -52.68
CA GLY A 318 27.21 20.21 -51.58
C GLY A 318 28.37 19.75 -50.69
N SER A 319 28.33 20.07 -49.39
CA SER A 319 29.47 19.87 -48.50
C SER A 319 29.13 19.75 -47.02
N GLY A 320 30.08 19.27 -46.22
CA GLY A 320 29.98 19.31 -44.76
C GLY A 320 29.02 18.27 -44.17
N VAL A 321 28.84 17.12 -44.83
CA VAL A 321 28.20 15.96 -44.21
C VAL A 321 29.21 15.29 -43.28
N VAL A 322 28.87 15.10 -42.00
CA VAL A 322 29.74 14.49 -40.99
C VAL A 322 29.07 13.26 -40.43
N VAL A 323 29.68 12.09 -40.61
CA VAL A 323 29.21 10.82 -40.05
C VAL A 323 30.22 10.35 -38.99
N ASN A 324 29.84 10.36 -37.71
CA ASN A 324 30.79 10.06 -36.63
C ASN A 324 30.14 9.37 -35.42
N ASN A 325 30.84 8.41 -34.82
CA ASN A 325 30.39 7.56 -33.72
C ASN A 325 29.01 6.94 -33.98
N ASN A 326 28.81 6.27 -35.11
CA ASN A 326 27.58 5.49 -35.34
C ASN A 326 27.91 3.99 -35.31
N ASP A 327 26.92 3.15 -35.03
CA ASP A 327 27.02 1.70 -35.15
C ASP A 327 26.29 1.22 -36.41
N PHE A 328 26.90 0.31 -37.17
CA PHE A 328 26.33 -0.25 -38.39
C PHE A 328 26.40 -1.77 -38.34
N PHE A 329 25.24 -2.43 -38.29
CA PHE A 329 25.17 -3.87 -38.21
C PHE A 329 24.09 -4.46 -39.12
N GLY A 330 24.44 -5.51 -39.87
CA GLY A 330 23.52 -6.33 -40.66
C GLY A 330 22.73 -5.63 -41.78
N ASN A 331 23.07 -4.40 -42.15
CA ASN A 331 22.43 -3.68 -43.26
C ASN A 331 22.70 -4.38 -44.60
N GLY A 332 21.66 -4.68 -45.37
CA GLY A 332 21.68 -5.62 -46.49
C GLY A 332 22.64 -5.28 -47.61
N TYR A 333 22.82 -4.00 -47.93
CA TYR A 333 23.75 -3.57 -49.00
C TYR A 333 25.10 -3.07 -48.43
N GLY A 334 25.22 -3.00 -47.10
CA GLY A 334 26.42 -2.57 -46.39
C GLY A 334 26.19 -1.33 -45.51
N ASN A 335 27.27 -0.78 -44.98
CA ASN A 335 27.18 0.28 -43.97
C ASN A 335 26.75 1.63 -44.58
N TYR A 336 27.36 2.00 -45.71
CA TYR A 336 27.04 3.24 -46.40
C TYR A 336 27.42 3.22 -47.89
N ASN A 337 26.78 4.09 -48.68
CA ASN A 337 27.16 4.41 -50.05
C ASN A 337 26.92 5.90 -50.32
N PHE A 338 27.97 6.63 -50.71
CA PHE A 338 27.94 8.08 -50.91
C PHE A 338 28.18 8.52 -52.36
N SER A 339 28.18 7.58 -53.31
CA SER A 339 28.40 7.87 -54.73
C SER A 339 27.21 7.51 -55.62
N ASP A 340 26.19 6.86 -55.08
CA ASP A 340 25.03 6.42 -55.87
C ASP A 340 24.23 7.60 -56.45
N GLY A 341 23.56 7.35 -57.58
CA GLY A 341 22.86 8.37 -58.36
C GLY A 341 23.73 9.53 -58.86
N GLY A 342 25.06 9.36 -58.92
CA GLY A 342 26.00 10.41 -59.33
C GLY A 342 26.26 11.47 -58.24
N SER A 343 26.19 11.08 -56.97
CA SER A 343 26.44 11.97 -55.83
C SER A 343 27.89 12.51 -55.81
N THR A 344 28.07 13.80 -55.52
CA THR A 344 29.38 14.51 -55.54
C THR A 344 29.64 15.44 -54.34
N TYR A 345 28.92 15.27 -53.23
CA TYR A 345 29.10 16.10 -52.03
C TYR A 345 30.35 15.73 -51.23
N SER A 346 30.89 16.69 -50.48
CA SER A 346 31.98 16.40 -49.54
C SER A 346 31.47 15.93 -48.18
N TYR A 347 32.11 14.88 -47.66
CA TYR A 347 31.78 14.28 -46.37
C TYR A 347 33.04 13.96 -45.55
N SER A 348 32.87 13.81 -44.25
CA SER A 348 33.88 13.27 -43.34
C SER A 348 33.33 12.08 -42.57
N LEU A 349 34.19 11.06 -42.42
CA LEU A 349 33.93 9.87 -41.62
C LEU A 349 34.79 9.94 -40.37
N GLY A 350 34.16 9.79 -39.21
CA GLY A 350 34.84 9.63 -37.93
C GLY A 350 34.81 8.18 -37.44
N ALA A 351 34.82 8.00 -36.12
CA ALA A 351 34.74 6.67 -35.50
C ALA A 351 33.41 5.98 -35.86
N ALA A 352 33.41 4.65 -35.93
CA ALA A 352 32.21 3.87 -36.13
C ALA A 352 32.39 2.49 -35.49
N ALA A 353 31.28 1.90 -35.03
CA ALA A 353 31.18 0.50 -34.69
C ALA A 353 30.55 -0.28 -35.86
N TYR A 354 30.85 -1.57 -35.93
CA TYR A 354 30.39 -2.49 -36.99
C TYR A 354 29.96 -3.82 -36.41
N THR A 355 29.39 -3.77 -35.21
CA THR A 355 29.16 -4.92 -34.35
C THR A 355 27.70 -4.95 -33.96
N ASP A 356 27.22 -6.13 -33.58
CA ASP A 356 25.86 -6.26 -33.09
C ASP A 356 25.64 -5.33 -31.88
N PRO A 357 24.70 -4.37 -31.93
CA PRO A 357 24.41 -3.48 -30.82
C PRO A 357 23.75 -4.21 -29.64
N LEU A 358 23.28 -5.45 -29.81
CA LEU A 358 22.60 -6.25 -28.80
C LEU A 358 21.41 -5.49 -28.20
N LEU A 359 20.43 -5.14 -29.03
CA LEU A 359 19.21 -4.50 -28.52
C LEU A 359 18.30 -5.52 -27.84
N ALA A 360 17.43 -5.06 -26.93
CA ALA A 360 16.54 -5.91 -26.16
C ALA A 360 15.50 -6.65 -27.03
N ASN A 361 15.06 -6.03 -28.13
CA ASN A 361 14.26 -6.69 -29.16
C ASN A 361 14.55 -6.09 -30.53
N GLU A 362 14.95 -6.94 -31.48
CA GLU A 362 15.35 -6.55 -32.84
C GLU A 362 14.35 -6.99 -33.91
N THR A 363 13.07 -7.15 -33.53
CA THR A 363 12.02 -7.64 -34.43
C THR A 363 11.12 -6.53 -34.95
N ALA A 364 10.60 -6.71 -36.17
CA ALA A 364 9.68 -5.76 -36.79
C ALA A 364 8.39 -5.57 -35.98
N ALA A 365 7.94 -6.59 -35.25
CA ALA A 365 6.69 -6.54 -34.47
C ALA A 365 6.76 -5.59 -33.25
N GLY A 366 7.95 -5.12 -32.86
CA GLY A 366 8.09 -4.22 -31.72
C GLY A 366 9.54 -4.06 -31.30
N LEU A 367 10.31 -3.26 -32.06
CA LEU A 367 11.70 -2.97 -31.75
C LEU A 367 11.82 -2.34 -30.35
N ASP A 368 12.67 -2.91 -29.52
CA ASP A 368 13.05 -2.33 -28.23
C ASP A 368 14.50 -1.84 -28.30
N PRO A 369 14.75 -0.51 -28.31
CA PRO A 369 16.07 0.05 -28.49
C PRO A 369 16.97 0.03 -27.24
N HIS A 370 16.55 -0.58 -26.14
CA HIS A 370 17.42 -0.73 -24.96
C HIS A 370 18.61 -1.64 -25.27
N LEU A 371 19.80 -1.22 -24.85
CA LEU A 371 21.00 -2.03 -24.96
C LEU A 371 20.98 -3.16 -23.92
N LEU A 372 21.39 -4.36 -24.31
CA LEU A 372 21.62 -5.48 -23.40
C LEU A 372 23.03 -5.43 -22.78
N ALA A 373 23.19 -6.18 -21.68
CA ALA A 373 24.49 -6.31 -21.03
C ALA A 373 25.55 -6.88 -21.99
N GLY A 374 26.71 -6.23 -22.03
CA GLY A 374 27.80 -6.60 -22.94
C GLY A 374 27.72 -5.95 -24.33
N SER A 375 26.71 -5.11 -24.58
CA SER A 375 26.61 -4.35 -25.82
C SER A 375 27.86 -3.48 -26.08
N PRO A 376 28.42 -3.49 -27.32
CA PRO A 376 29.51 -2.61 -27.72
C PRO A 376 29.06 -1.14 -27.89
N ALA A 377 27.75 -0.89 -27.91
CA ALA A 377 27.18 0.44 -27.96
C ALA A 377 27.21 1.16 -26.60
N ILE A 378 27.55 0.46 -25.51
CA ILE A 378 27.66 1.05 -24.17
C ILE A 378 28.92 1.93 -24.09
N GLN A 379 28.75 3.19 -23.65
CA GLN A 379 29.81 4.18 -23.42
C GLN A 379 30.78 4.36 -24.62
N SER A 380 30.28 4.22 -25.86
CA SER A 380 31.08 4.35 -27.08
C SER A 380 30.69 5.55 -27.97
N GLY A 381 29.66 6.28 -27.58
CA GLY A 381 29.18 7.50 -28.21
C GLY A 381 29.88 8.78 -27.73
N LEU A 382 29.75 9.82 -28.54
CA LEU A 382 30.17 11.18 -28.19
C LEU A 382 29.29 11.74 -27.08
N ASN A 383 29.89 12.54 -26.19
CA ASN A 383 29.11 13.35 -25.28
C ASN A 383 28.46 14.53 -26.03
N LEU A 384 27.13 14.52 -26.14
CA LEU A 384 26.36 15.57 -26.82
C LEU A 384 25.57 16.43 -25.82
N TYR A 385 26.00 16.51 -24.55
CA TYR A 385 25.26 17.17 -23.47
C TYR A 385 24.96 18.65 -23.73
N SER A 386 25.78 19.32 -24.55
CA SER A 386 25.55 20.71 -24.98
C SER A 386 24.36 20.87 -25.94
N THR A 387 23.87 19.79 -26.53
CA THR A 387 22.73 19.78 -27.46
C THR A 387 21.45 19.34 -26.77
N PHE A 388 21.50 18.24 -26.02
CA PHE A 388 20.35 17.71 -25.27
C PHE A 388 20.85 16.94 -24.04
N THR A 389 19.98 16.68 -23.06
CA THR A 389 20.40 16.20 -21.74
C THR A 389 19.74 14.91 -21.28
N THR A 390 18.74 14.41 -22.00
CA THR A 390 18.00 13.20 -21.63
C THR A 390 17.99 12.16 -22.74
N ASP A 391 17.67 10.91 -22.42
CA ASP A 391 17.42 9.83 -23.38
C ASP A 391 15.94 9.76 -23.80
N ILE A 392 15.54 8.76 -24.59
CA ILE A 392 14.16 8.57 -25.09
C ILE A 392 13.11 8.36 -23.98
N GLN A 393 13.54 7.87 -22.82
CA GLN A 393 12.70 7.66 -21.64
C GLN A 393 12.71 8.86 -20.69
N GLY A 394 13.49 9.91 -20.99
CA GLY A 394 13.65 11.08 -20.15
C GLY A 394 14.75 10.95 -19.09
N ASN A 395 15.54 9.87 -19.12
CA ASN A 395 16.66 9.69 -18.20
C ASN A 395 17.79 10.67 -18.49
N ALA A 396 18.41 11.24 -17.47
CA ALA A 396 19.54 12.15 -17.65
C ALA A 396 20.76 11.43 -18.24
N ARG A 397 21.36 12.03 -19.28
CA ARG A 397 22.65 11.61 -19.83
C ARG A 397 23.80 12.22 -19.02
N PRO A 398 24.96 11.54 -18.90
CA PRO A 398 26.10 12.07 -18.17
C PRO A 398 26.62 13.40 -18.73
N THR A 399 26.92 14.36 -17.84
CA THR A 399 27.45 15.70 -18.22
C THR A 399 28.87 15.66 -18.79
N SER A 400 29.58 14.54 -18.60
CA SER A 400 30.95 14.32 -19.09
C SER A 400 31.17 12.82 -19.35
N GLY A 401 32.18 12.49 -20.15
CA GLY A 401 32.49 11.10 -20.52
C GLY A 401 31.67 10.61 -21.72
N ALA A 402 32.00 9.42 -22.21
CA ALA A 402 31.33 8.83 -23.36
C ALA A 402 29.88 8.45 -23.04
N TRP A 403 29.01 8.61 -24.02
CA TRP A 403 27.60 8.22 -23.91
C TRP A 403 27.39 6.83 -24.51
N ASP A 404 26.26 6.20 -24.21
CA ASP A 404 25.83 5.04 -24.99
C ASP A 404 25.33 5.51 -26.37
N LEU A 405 25.58 4.71 -27.41
CA LEU A 405 25.01 4.91 -28.74
C LEU A 405 23.51 4.64 -28.71
N GLY A 406 22.78 5.31 -29.61
CA GLY A 406 21.33 5.15 -29.74
C GLY A 406 20.53 5.90 -28.68
N PRO A 407 19.20 5.69 -28.67
CA PRO A 407 18.27 6.57 -27.98
C PRO A 407 18.14 6.30 -26.48
N CYS A 408 18.51 5.11 -26.00
CA CYS A 408 18.43 4.72 -24.59
C CYS A 408 19.79 4.85 -23.87
N ALA A 409 19.78 5.22 -22.60
CA ALA A 409 20.94 5.06 -21.73
C ALA A 409 20.95 3.65 -21.13
N TYR A 410 22.09 2.96 -21.18
CA TYR A 410 22.24 1.63 -20.59
C TYR A 410 22.33 1.72 -19.07
N GLY A 411 21.65 0.80 -18.38
CA GLY A 411 21.68 0.73 -16.91
C GLY A 411 20.94 1.86 -16.19
N VAL A 412 20.18 2.70 -16.92
CA VAL A 412 19.23 3.64 -16.31
C VAL A 412 17.83 3.05 -16.39
N THR A 413 17.50 2.22 -15.41
CA THR A 413 16.11 1.83 -15.18
C THR A 413 15.35 3.06 -14.67
N VAL A 414 14.25 3.44 -15.34
CA VAL A 414 13.27 4.38 -14.76
C VAL A 414 12.61 3.66 -13.58
N SER A 415 13.27 3.68 -12.42
CA SER A 415 12.72 3.08 -11.21
C SER A 415 11.51 3.91 -10.77
N GLN A 416 10.31 3.39 -10.97
CA GLN A 416 9.06 3.99 -10.55
C GLN A 416 8.80 3.62 -9.08
N SER A 417 8.68 4.63 -8.21
CA SER A 417 8.35 4.45 -6.78
C SER A 417 6.85 4.46 -6.49
N GLY A 418 6.02 4.30 -7.53
CA GLY A 418 4.55 4.38 -7.46
C GLY A 418 3.84 3.02 -7.57
N THR A 419 2.54 3.07 -7.83
CA THR A 419 1.75 1.86 -8.12
C THR A 419 1.84 1.50 -9.59
N LEU A 420 2.31 0.29 -9.89
CA LEU A 420 2.33 -0.31 -11.22
C LEU A 420 1.22 -1.35 -11.30
N TYR A 421 0.61 -1.51 -12.48
CA TYR A 421 -0.48 -2.45 -12.69
C TYR A 421 -0.08 -3.48 -13.74
N VAL A 422 -0.41 -4.75 -13.47
CA VAL A 422 -0.15 -5.89 -14.36
C VAL A 422 -1.47 -6.61 -14.65
N SER A 423 -1.67 -7.01 -15.90
CA SER A 423 -2.82 -7.81 -16.32
C SER A 423 -2.44 -8.71 -17.50
N THR A 424 -2.98 -9.93 -17.54
CA THR A 424 -2.77 -10.87 -18.66
C THR A 424 -3.24 -10.32 -20.02
N THR A 425 -4.16 -9.33 -20.03
CA THR A 425 -4.62 -8.64 -21.24
C THR A 425 -3.91 -7.30 -21.49
N GLY A 426 -2.91 -6.95 -20.68
CA GLY A 426 -2.09 -5.76 -20.83
C GLY A 426 -1.05 -5.86 -21.95
N SER A 427 -0.15 -4.87 -22.01
CA SER A 427 0.99 -4.82 -22.93
C SER A 427 2.20 -4.24 -22.21
N ASP A 428 3.39 -4.79 -22.39
CA ASP A 428 4.62 -4.24 -21.77
C ASP A 428 5.10 -2.93 -22.42
N SER A 429 4.45 -2.52 -23.51
CA SER A 429 4.57 -1.16 -24.04
C SER A 429 3.68 -0.13 -23.32
N ASN A 430 2.76 -0.58 -22.46
CA ASN A 430 1.88 0.31 -21.69
C ASN A 430 2.65 1.06 -20.59
N PRO A 431 2.14 2.18 -20.06
CA PRO A 431 2.78 2.91 -18.97
C PRO A 431 2.66 2.24 -17.59
N GLY A 432 1.99 1.08 -17.46
CA GLY A 432 1.81 0.40 -16.18
C GLY A 432 0.75 1.02 -15.27
N THR A 433 -0.23 1.72 -15.83
CA THR A 433 -1.33 2.35 -15.07
C THR A 433 -2.54 1.41 -14.96
N ALA A 434 -3.51 1.70 -14.09
CA ALA A 434 -4.71 0.87 -13.95
C ALA A 434 -5.50 0.71 -15.26
N ALA A 435 -5.52 1.75 -16.11
CA ALA A 435 -6.23 1.73 -17.38
C ALA A 435 -5.42 1.06 -18.51
N GLN A 436 -4.08 1.08 -18.39
CA GLN A 436 -3.15 0.49 -19.35
C GLN A 436 -2.07 -0.27 -18.56
N PRO A 437 -2.39 -1.47 -18.07
CA PRO A 437 -1.48 -2.26 -17.26
C PRO A 437 -0.39 -2.89 -18.13
N PHE A 438 0.78 -3.14 -17.56
CA PHE A 438 1.77 -4.03 -18.14
C PHE A 438 1.20 -5.43 -18.36
N ARG A 439 1.77 -6.19 -19.29
CA ARG A 439 1.37 -7.58 -19.52
C ARG A 439 2.03 -8.51 -18.52
N THR A 440 3.31 -8.28 -18.22
CA THR A 440 4.16 -9.19 -17.46
C THR A 440 4.54 -8.62 -16.10
N ILE A 441 4.61 -9.50 -15.10
CA ILE A 441 5.13 -9.21 -13.76
C ILE A 441 6.62 -8.90 -13.85
N THR A 442 7.37 -9.66 -14.67
CA THR A 442 8.81 -9.48 -14.84
C THR A 442 9.15 -8.08 -15.36
N HIS A 443 8.41 -7.57 -16.35
CA HIS A 443 8.61 -6.21 -16.85
C HIS A 443 8.26 -5.16 -15.79
N ALA A 444 7.08 -5.27 -15.15
CA ALA A 444 6.69 -4.33 -14.09
C ALA A 444 7.71 -4.29 -12.94
N TYR A 445 8.26 -5.44 -12.55
CA TYR A 445 9.27 -5.53 -11.51
C TYR A 445 10.61 -4.93 -11.91
N SER A 446 11.03 -5.08 -13.18
CA SER A 446 12.24 -4.44 -13.70
C SER A 446 12.23 -2.91 -13.54
N LEU A 447 11.04 -2.31 -13.47
CA LEU A 447 10.83 -0.87 -13.30
C LEU A 447 10.61 -0.46 -11.84
N ALA A 448 10.56 -1.38 -10.88
CA ALA A 448 10.19 -1.08 -9.51
C ALA A 448 11.36 -0.49 -8.69
N ALA A 449 11.11 0.63 -8.00
CA ALA A 449 12.01 1.20 -7.00
C ALA A 449 11.62 0.75 -5.57
N PRO A 450 12.49 0.91 -4.55
CA PRO A 450 12.07 0.81 -3.15
C PRO A 450 10.81 1.64 -2.86
N GLY A 451 9.79 1.01 -2.29
CA GLY A 451 8.48 1.62 -2.01
C GLY A 451 7.43 1.43 -3.12
N ALA A 452 7.81 0.90 -4.28
CA ALA A 452 6.88 0.59 -5.36
C ALA A 452 5.87 -0.49 -4.95
N THR A 453 4.66 -0.42 -5.51
CA THR A 453 3.63 -1.48 -5.37
C THR A 453 3.17 -1.93 -6.75
N ILE A 454 3.39 -3.19 -7.08
CA ILE A 454 2.91 -3.84 -8.30
C ILE A 454 1.62 -4.58 -7.96
N LEU A 455 0.50 -4.11 -8.52
CA LEU A 455 -0.82 -4.72 -8.38
C LEU A 455 -1.10 -5.62 -9.58
N VAL A 456 -1.25 -6.92 -9.32
CA VAL A 456 -1.43 -7.94 -10.34
C VAL A 456 -2.90 -8.35 -10.41
N ALA A 457 -3.54 -8.15 -11.55
CA ALA A 457 -4.94 -8.51 -11.77
C ALA A 457 -5.14 -10.04 -11.80
N PRO A 458 -6.36 -10.53 -11.56
CA PRO A 458 -6.69 -11.94 -11.72
C PRO A 458 -6.25 -12.51 -13.09
N GLY A 459 -5.65 -13.68 -13.09
CA GLY A 459 -5.15 -14.33 -14.30
C GLY A 459 -4.04 -15.34 -14.02
N VAL A 460 -3.70 -16.12 -15.05
CA VAL A 460 -2.56 -17.05 -15.03
C VAL A 460 -1.36 -16.37 -15.70
N TYR A 461 -0.26 -16.27 -14.97
CA TYR A 461 0.97 -15.61 -15.41
C TYR A 461 2.06 -16.65 -15.61
N THR A 462 2.65 -16.64 -16.81
CA THR A 462 3.69 -17.57 -17.25
C THR A 462 4.94 -16.84 -17.72
N ASP A 463 5.08 -15.55 -17.40
CA ASP A 463 6.22 -14.71 -17.76
C ASP A 463 7.34 -14.85 -16.72
N TYR A 464 8.30 -15.72 -17.00
CA TYR A 464 9.45 -15.98 -16.14
C TYR A 464 10.76 -15.87 -16.93
N THR A 465 11.87 -15.69 -16.20
CA THR A 465 13.21 -15.73 -16.76
C THR A 465 13.72 -17.17 -16.71
N SER A 466 14.21 -17.70 -17.83
CA SER A 466 14.85 -19.03 -17.88
C SER A 466 15.94 -19.12 -16.80
N GLY A 467 15.83 -20.12 -15.92
CA GLY A 467 16.78 -20.34 -14.83
C GLY A 467 16.41 -19.73 -13.47
N TRP A 468 15.35 -18.91 -13.36
CA TRP A 468 15.06 -18.16 -12.12
C TRP A 468 13.58 -18.02 -11.75
N GLY A 469 12.62 -18.50 -12.55
CA GLY A 469 11.20 -18.18 -12.30
C GLY A 469 10.92 -16.67 -12.44
N ILE A 470 9.96 -16.14 -11.67
CA ILE A 470 9.83 -14.69 -11.50
C ILE A 470 10.94 -14.21 -10.57
N HIS A 471 11.93 -13.51 -11.14
CA HIS A 471 13.14 -13.10 -10.44
C HIS A 471 12.98 -11.75 -9.73
N LEU A 472 13.10 -11.76 -8.40
CA LEU A 472 13.01 -10.58 -7.55
C LEU A 472 14.39 -10.15 -7.02
N GLY A 473 15.28 -9.69 -7.91
CA GLY A 473 16.66 -9.30 -7.55
C GLY A 473 16.88 -7.88 -7.02
N ALA A 474 15.93 -6.97 -7.26
CA ALA A 474 15.98 -5.64 -6.66
C ALA A 474 15.71 -5.71 -5.15
N SER A 475 16.29 -4.77 -4.39
CA SER A 475 16.06 -4.67 -2.95
C SER A 475 15.26 -3.41 -2.60
N GLY A 476 14.21 -3.58 -1.81
CA GLY A 476 13.56 -2.48 -1.10
C GLY A 476 14.36 -2.04 0.13
N THR A 477 13.68 -1.34 1.04
CA THR A 477 14.20 -1.07 2.39
C THR A 477 13.16 -1.46 3.42
N ALA A 478 13.56 -1.61 4.69
CA ALA A 478 12.63 -1.90 5.78
C ALA A 478 11.47 -0.89 5.90
N SER A 479 11.70 0.39 5.54
CA SER A 479 10.67 1.43 5.54
C SER A 479 9.92 1.56 4.21
N SER A 480 10.47 1.02 3.13
CA SER A 480 9.97 1.16 1.76
C SER A 480 10.22 -0.13 1.00
N PRO A 481 9.51 -1.22 1.34
CA PRO A 481 9.66 -2.49 0.62
C PRO A 481 9.13 -2.37 -0.82
N ILE A 482 9.59 -3.24 -1.70
CA ILE A 482 8.97 -3.42 -3.01
C ILE A 482 7.84 -4.45 -2.84
N VAL A 483 6.62 -4.07 -3.19
CA VAL A 483 5.43 -4.91 -2.93
C VAL A 483 4.88 -5.46 -4.25
N LEU A 484 4.86 -6.78 -4.40
CA LEU A 484 4.05 -7.47 -5.40
C LEU A 484 2.80 -8.00 -4.70
N ARG A 485 1.62 -7.62 -5.20
CA ARG A 485 0.35 -8.00 -4.59
C ARG A 485 -0.66 -8.41 -5.64
N SER A 486 -1.29 -9.55 -5.43
CA SER A 486 -2.51 -9.92 -6.16
C SER A 486 -3.66 -8.97 -5.77
N GLN A 487 -4.34 -8.38 -6.74
CA GLN A 487 -5.50 -7.52 -6.50
C GLN A 487 -6.65 -8.25 -5.80
N THR A 488 -6.79 -9.55 -6.07
CA THR A 488 -7.74 -10.45 -5.40
C THR A 488 -6.96 -11.65 -4.89
N LYS A 489 -6.96 -11.89 -3.57
CA LYS A 489 -6.22 -13.00 -2.94
C LYS A 489 -6.51 -14.32 -3.65
N GLY A 490 -5.46 -15.02 -4.07
CA GLY A 490 -5.50 -16.28 -4.81
C GLY A 490 -5.82 -16.17 -6.31
N ALA A 491 -6.18 -14.99 -6.83
CA ALA A 491 -6.65 -14.88 -8.21
C ALA A 491 -5.54 -14.60 -9.25
N ALA A 492 -4.39 -14.08 -8.82
CA ALA A 492 -3.18 -14.02 -9.64
C ALA A 492 -2.37 -15.31 -9.42
N ILE A 493 -2.33 -16.15 -10.46
CA ILE A 493 -1.82 -17.52 -10.41
C ILE A 493 -0.48 -17.56 -11.14
N ILE A 494 0.56 -17.98 -10.44
CA ILE A 494 1.85 -18.34 -11.03
C ILE A 494 1.81 -19.85 -11.29
N ASP A 495 1.66 -20.21 -12.57
CA ASP A 495 1.52 -21.60 -12.99
C ASP A 495 2.72 -22.01 -13.85
N ARG A 496 3.49 -22.98 -13.35
CA ARG A 496 4.73 -23.46 -13.98
C ARG A 496 4.56 -24.85 -14.61
N GLN A 497 3.33 -25.24 -14.95
CA GLN A 497 3.03 -26.54 -15.55
C GLN A 497 3.80 -26.78 -16.87
N ASN A 498 4.25 -28.01 -17.10
CA ASN A 498 4.92 -28.49 -18.32
C ASN A 498 6.29 -27.88 -18.63
N LEU A 499 6.92 -27.23 -17.66
CA LEU A 499 8.29 -26.74 -17.81
C LEU A 499 9.31 -27.83 -17.45
N SER A 500 10.32 -27.98 -18.29
CA SER A 500 11.46 -28.87 -18.05
C SER A 500 12.63 -28.16 -17.38
N ASP A 501 12.58 -26.83 -17.25
CA ASP A 501 13.56 -26.06 -16.49
C ASP A 501 13.36 -26.29 -14.99
N GLY A 502 14.45 -26.50 -14.26
CA GLY A 502 14.45 -27.07 -12.91
C GLY A 502 13.98 -26.18 -11.78
N GLU A 503 13.19 -25.14 -12.06
CA GLU A 503 13.25 -23.92 -11.26
C GLU A 503 11.97 -23.64 -10.46
N SER A 504 11.98 -22.49 -9.77
CA SER A 504 10.96 -22.08 -8.81
C SER A 504 9.91 -21.15 -9.40
N GLY A 505 8.76 -21.02 -8.75
CA GLY A 505 7.75 -20.03 -9.12
C GLY A 505 8.27 -18.60 -8.95
N PHE A 506 8.78 -18.31 -7.75
CA PHE A 506 9.54 -17.08 -7.46
C PHE A 506 10.96 -17.40 -7.00
N TYR A 507 11.91 -16.55 -7.39
CA TYR A 507 13.29 -16.57 -6.90
C TYR A 507 13.65 -15.18 -6.36
N ILE A 508 13.97 -15.08 -5.07
CA ILE A 508 14.08 -13.81 -4.35
C ILE A 508 15.47 -13.68 -3.72
N ASP A 509 16.44 -13.11 -4.44
CA ASP A 509 17.76 -12.75 -3.92
C ASP A 509 17.89 -11.26 -3.53
N GLY A 510 16.92 -10.44 -3.90
CA GLY A 510 16.73 -9.10 -3.35
C GLY A 510 16.19 -9.11 -1.91
N SER A 511 16.45 -8.05 -1.16
CA SER A 511 15.99 -7.87 0.23
C SER A 511 14.79 -6.93 0.34
N TYR A 512 13.97 -7.09 1.37
CA TYR A 512 12.79 -6.24 1.63
C TYR A 512 11.75 -6.23 0.49
N ASN A 513 11.51 -7.39 -0.11
CA ASN A 513 10.42 -7.64 -1.05
C ASN A 513 9.21 -8.22 -0.32
N VAL A 514 8.01 -7.89 -0.79
CA VAL A 514 6.75 -8.45 -0.29
C VAL A 514 6.06 -9.17 -1.44
N VAL A 515 5.74 -10.45 -1.27
CA VAL A 515 4.89 -11.24 -2.17
C VAL A 515 3.59 -11.53 -1.43
N ASP A 516 2.48 -10.95 -1.90
CA ASP A 516 1.22 -10.92 -1.16
C ASP A 516 0.03 -11.43 -2.00
N GLY A 517 -0.58 -12.53 -1.54
CA GLY A 517 -1.90 -12.97 -2.02
C GLY A 517 -1.91 -13.74 -3.34
N PHE A 518 -0.79 -14.32 -3.77
CA PHE A 518 -0.71 -15.11 -5.02
C PHE A 518 -1.10 -16.58 -4.80
N GLU A 519 -1.56 -17.25 -5.86
CA GLU A 519 -1.51 -18.71 -5.96
C GLU A 519 -0.23 -19.11 -6.71
N ILE A 520 0.52 -20.08 -6.20
CA ILE A 520 1.79 -20.56 -6.79
C ILE A 520 1.75 -22.07 -6.89
N ARG A 521 1.77 -22.60 -8.12
CA ARG A 521 1.63 -24.04 -8.35
C ARG A 521 2.43 -24.61 -9.50
N ASN A 522 2.52 -25.94 -9.50
CA ASN A 522 3.10 -26.75 -10.55
C ASN A 522 4.59 -26.48 -10.85
N SER A 523 5.31 -25.81 -9.94
CA SER A 523 6.74 -25.56 -10.13
C SER A 523 7.51 -26.89 -10.14
N PRO A 524 8.45 -27.10 -11.08
CA PRO A 524 9.24 -28.34 -11.14
C PRO A 524 10.07 -28.64 -9.89
N LYS A 525 10.48 -27.62 -9.11
CA LYS A 525 11.30 -27.78 -7.90
C LYS A 525 10.70 -27.13 -6.64
N THR A 526 10.83 -25.80 -6.48
CA THR A 526 10.31 -25.08 -5.30
C THR A 526 9.18 -24.14 -5.72
N GLY A 527 8.20 -23.88 -4.85
CA GLY A 527 7.24 -22.79 -5.09
C GLY A 527 7.93 -21.42 -5.05
N ILE A 528 8.62 -21.13 -3.94
CA ILE A 528 9.33 -19.86 -3.71
C ILE A 528 10.71 -20.14 -3.09
N ASP A 529 11.77 -19.63 -3.71
CA ASP A 529 13.12 -19.60 -3.12
C ASP A 529 13.48 -18.20 -2.60
N VAL A 530 14.02 -18.15 -1.38
CA VAL A 530 14.45 -16.91 -0.71
C VAL A 530 15.93 -16.96 -0.37
N TYR A 531 16.68 -16.04 -0.96
CA TYR A 531 18.11 -15.81 -0.75
C TYR A 531 18.41 -14.43 -0.16
N GLY A 532 17.47 -13.49 -0.23
CA GLY A 532 17.56 -12.16 0.39
C GLY A 532 17.05 -12.10 1.83
N ASN A 533 17.17 -10.92 2.44
CA ASN A 533 16.83 -10.65 3.85
C ASN A 533 15.59 -9.77 3.99
N GLY A 534 14.89 -9.88 5.12
CA GLY A 534 13.75 -9.01 5.44
C GLY A 534 12.58 -9.09 4.45
N ASN A 535 12.50 -10.16 3.66
CA ASN A 535 11.42 -10.42 2.72
C ASN A 535 10.16 -10.91 3.43
N GLN A 536 8.99 -10.69 2.83
CA GLN A 536 7.71 -11.09 3.39
C GLN A 536 6.89 -11.87 2.37
N ILE A 537 6.53 -13.10 2.72
CA ILE A 537 5.64 -13.96 1.93
C ILE A 537 4.32 -14.06 2.68
N LEU A 538 3.30 -13.41 2.14
CA LEU A 538 2.05 -13.10 2.83
C LEU A 538 0.84 -13.65 2.07
N ASN A 539 -0.12 -14.25 2.77
CA ASN A 539 -1.44 -14.57 2.21
C ASN A 539 -1.44 -15.45 0.94
N CYS A 540 -0.34 -16.12 0.62
CA CYS A 540 -0.23 -16.92 -0.60
C CYS A 540 -0.81 -18.32 -0.42
N HIS A 541 -1.23 -18.93 -1.51
CA HIS A 541 -1.55 -20.34 -1.61
C HIS A 541 -0.47 -21.04 -2.44
N ILE A 542 0.32 -21.92 -1.84
CA ILE A 542 1.51 -22.53 -2.45
C ILE A 542 1.30 -24.03 -2.45
N HIS A 543 1.03 -24.60 -3.62
CA HIS A 543 0.64 -26.00 -3.71
C HIS A 543 1.09 -26.70 -4.99
N ASP A 544 1.12 -28.03 -4.96
CA ASP A 544 1.52 -28.87 -6.10
C ASP A 544 2.89 -28.48 -6.71
N ASN A 545 3.82 -27.95 -5.89
CA ASN A 545 5.19 -27.66 -6.34
C ASN A 545 6.12 -28.83 -6.04
N GLY A 546 7.20 -28.93 -6.83
CA GLY A 546 8.05 -30.11 -6.89
C GLY A 546 7.32 -31.24 -7.60
N THR A 547 6.98 -31.11 -8.90
CA THR A 547 6.18 -32.11 -9.63
C THR A 547 7.01 -33.22 -10.31
N PRO A 548 6.43 -34.40 -10.58
CA PRO A 548 7.15 -35.57 -11.14
C PRO A 548 7.76 -35.40 -12.54
N SER A 549 7.44 -34.32 -13.27
CA SER A 549 7.98 -34.06 -14.62
C SER A 549 9.44 -33.61 -14.62
N SER A 550 9.99 -33.24 -13.45
CA SER A 550 11.39 -32.82 -13.31
C SER A 550 12.33 -34.01 -13.12
N PRO A 551 13.42 -34.14 -13.92
CA PRO A 551 14.43 -35.20 -13.76
C PRO A 551 15.34 -35.00 -12.53
N ILE A 552 15.14 -33.92 -11.77
CA ILE A 552 16.00 -33.50 -10.66
C ILE A 552 15.65 -34.32 -9.42
N THR A 553 16.66 -34.94 -8.82
CA THR A 553 16.54 -35.84 -7.66
C THR A 553 16.70 -35.14 -6.31
N ASP A 554 17.10 -33.87 -6.31
CA ASP A 554 17.21 -33.07 -5.10
C ASP A 554 15.80 -32.71 -4.58
N GLY A 555 15.64 -32.68 -3.25
CA GLY A 555 14.37 -32.33 -2.62
C GLY A 555 13.92 -30.91 -2.98
N GLY A 556 12.64 -30.72 -3.28
CA GLY A 556 11.94 -29.46 -3.47
C GLY A 556 11.15 -29.03 -2.22
N SER A 557 10.61 -27.82 -2.22
CA SER A 557 9.76 -27.34 -1.11
C SER A 557 8.65 -26.41 -1.60
N GLY A 558 7.60 -26.21 -0.82
CA GLY A 558 6.69 -25.09 -1.08
C GLY A 558 7.44 -23.77 -0.98
N ILE A 559 8.15 -23.56 0.13
CA ILE A 559 9.05 -22.42 0.34
C ILE A 559 10.41 -22.90 0.81
N TYR A 560 11.49 -22.34 0.26
CA TYR A 560 12.86 -22.54 0.73
C TYR A 560 13.51 -21.20 1.11
N SER A 561 14.22 -21.15 2.24
CA SER A 561 15.10 -20.04 2.61
C SER A 561 16.54 -20.50 2.78
N SER A 562 17.48 -19.76 2.22
CA SER A 562 18.91 -20.11 2.26
C SER A 562 19.57 -19.79 3.60
N GLN A 563 20.65 -20.50 3.93
CA GLN A 563 21.41 -20.40 5.19
C GLN A 563 22.02 -19.01 5.51
N GLY A 564 22.07 -18.11 4.52
CA GLY A 564 22.56 -16.74 4.67
C GLY A 564 21.46 -15.72 4.92
N THR A 565 20.20 -16.14 4.93
CA THR A 565 19.05 -15.25 5.06
C THR A 565 18.78 -14.86 6.52
N SER A 566 18.14 -13.71 6.71
CA SER A 566 17.77 -13.21 8.02
C SER A 566 16.54 -12.32 7.99
N GLY A 567 15.68 -12.44 9.01
CA GLY A 567 14.55 -11.55 9.25
C GLY A 567 13.39 -11.68 8.27
N ASN A 568 13.31 -12.76 7.50
CA ASN A 568 12.20 -13.01 6.60
C ASN A 568 10.93 -13.41 7.37
N ILE A 569 9.76 -13.05 6.84
CA ILE A 569 8.45 -13.31 7.43
C ILE A 569 7.61 -14.15 6.46
N TYR A 570 7.06 -15.25 6.94
CA TYR A 570 6.16 -16.14 6.24
C TYR A 570 4.84 -16.16 7.02
N MET A 571 3.83 -15.43 6.55
CA MET A 571 2.62 -15.19 7.33
C MET A 571 1.32 -15.37 6.56
N CYS A 572 0.34 -16.00 7.21
CA CYS A 572 -1.01 -16.19 6.66
C CYS A 572 -1.07 -16.99 5.34
N ASN A 573 -0.05 -17.81 5.05
CA ASN A 573 -0.02 -18.63 3.85
C ASN A 573 -0.74 -19.97 4.05
N THR A 574 -1.25 -20.52 2.95
CA THR A 574 -1.74 -21.90 2.82
C THR A 574 -0.70 -22.67 2.01
N ILE A 575 -0.12 -23.74 2.56
CA ILE A 575 1.01 -24.45 1.96
C ILE A 575 0.74 -25.95 2.00
N ASP A 576 0.37 -26.51 0.85
CA ASP A 576 -0.15 -27.87 0.78
C ASP A 576 0.21 -28.65 -0.48
N HIS A 577 0.17 -29.98 -0.40
CA HIS A 577 0.45 -30.87 -1.53
C HIS A 577 1.79 -30.61 -2.25
N ASN A 578 2.77 -29.98 -1.58
CA ASN A 578 4.09 -29.80 -2.16
C ASN A 578 4.94 -31.06 -1.96
N GLY A 579 5.75 -31.37 -2.96
CA GLY A 579 6.73 -32.45 -2.93
C GLY A 579 6.28 -33.76 -3.55
N ARG A 580 7.27 -34.61 -3.87
CA ARG A 580 7.13 -35.93 -4.53
C ARG A 580 7.43 -37.08 -3.58
N SER A 581 8.19 -36.77 -2.53
CA SER A 581 8.82 -37.72 -1.63
C SER A 581 8.95 -37.11 -0.24
N THR A 582 9.37 -37.93 0.72
CA THR A 582 9.62 -37.49 2.10
C THR A 582 10.81 -36.54 2.25
N LEU A 583 11.63 -36.36 1.20
CA LEU A 583 12.72 -35.38 1.15
C LEU A 583 12.23 -33.97 0.79
N ASP A 584 10.98 -33.85 0.33
CA ASP A 584 10.36 -32.60 -0.05
C ASP A 584 9.50 -32.07 1.10
N HIS A 585 9.50 -30.77 1.35
CA HIS A 585 8.86 -30.20 2.55
C HIS A 585 7.85 -29.10 2.20
N GLY A 586 6.92 -28.81 3.09
CA GLY A 586 6.06 -27.63 2.95
C GLY A 586 6.93 -26.35 2.97
N LEU A 587 7.71 -26.20 4.03
CA LEU A 587 8.74 -25.17 4.15
C LEU A 587 10.08 -25.75 4.57
N TYR A 588 11.16 -25.19 4.06
CA TYR A 588 12.52 -25.45 4.47
C TYR A 588 13.21 -24.13 4.77
N LEU A 589 13.34 -23.81 6.06
CA LEU A 589 13.84 -22.51 6.53
C LEU A 589 15.20 -22.63 7.21
N CYS A 590 16.21 -21.97 6.62
CA CYS A 590 17.60 -21.99 7.08
C CYS A 590 18.08 -20.66 7.68
N GLY A 591 17.26 -19.61 7.65
CA GLY A 591 17.68 -18.27 8.02
C GLY A 591 17.70 -17.99 9.53
N GLN A 592 18.22 -16.82 9.89
CA GLN A 592 18.22 -16.30 11.25
C GLN A 592 17.08 -15.30 11.48
N ASN A 593 16.53 -15.22 12.68
CA ASN A 593 15.46 -14.30 13.07
C ASN A 593 14.22 -14.35 12.15
N GLU A 594 14.03 -15.46 11.44
CA GLU A 594 12.88 -15.66 10.56
C GLU A 594 11.62 -15.96 11.37
N GLN A 595 10.46 -15.67 10.79
CA GLN A 595 9.17 -15.80 11.47
C GLN A 595 8.15 -16.52 10.59
N MET A 596 7.59 -17.62 11.08
CA MET A 596 6.47 -18.34 10.48
C MET A 596 5.24 -18.17 11.36
N ILE A 597 4.26 -17.39 10.91
CA ILE A 597 3.12 -16.99 11.75
C ILE A 597 1.77 -17.18 11.04
N ASN A 598 0.76 -17.74 11.73
CA ASN A 598 -0.60 -17.87 11.21
C ASN A 598 -0.72 -18.64 9.88
N ASN A 599 0.16 -19.61 9.59
CA ASN A 599 0.08 -20.40 8.35
C ASN A 599 -0.74 -21.68 8.56
N SER A 600 -1.33 -22.16 7.47
CA SER A 600 -1.94 -23.49 7.35
C SER A 600 -1.05 -24.36 6.47
N VAL A 601 -0.42 -25.40 7.03
CA VAL A 601 0.58 -26.23 6.34
C VAL A 601 0.17 -27.69 6.41
N PHE A 602 -0.24 -28.27 5.29
CA PHE A 602 -0.83 -29.60 5.32
C PHE A 602 -0.62 -30.46 4.08
N SER A 603 -0.74 -31.77 4.21
CA SER A 603 -0.64 -32.72 3.08
C SER A 603 0.64 -32.59 2.24
N ASN A 604 1.74 -32.05 2.78
CA ASN A 604 3.01 -32.03 2.06
C ASN A 604 3.68 -33.41 2.14
N ALA A 605 4.45 -33.78 1.11
CA ALA A 605 4.96 -35.15 0.96
C ALA A 605 5.92 -35.58 2.09
N GLY A 606 6.74 -34.66 2.61
CA GLY A 606 7.59 -34.86 3.78
C GLY A 606 7.12 -34.09 4.99
N ASN A 607 8.01 -33.30 5.60
CA ASN A 607 7.68 -32.50 6.79
C ASN A 607 6.88 -31.25 6.41
N GLY A 608 6.01 -30.78 7.31
CA GLY A 608 5.34 -29.49 7.14
C GLY A 608 6.35 -28.35 7.15
N LEU A 609 7.20 -28.29 8.16
CA LEU A 609 8.31 -27.35 8.27
C LEU A 609 9.61 -28.08 8.63
N GLN A 610 10.68 -27.77 7.92
CA GLN A 610 12.05 -28.05 8.33
C GLN A 610 12.72 -26.77 8.82
N VAL A 611 13.13 -26.75 10.09
CA VAL A 611 13.98 -25.70 10.66
C VAL A 611 15.40 -26.23 10.70
N ALA A 612 16.21 -25.78 9.75
CA ALA A 612 17.54 -26.36 9.59
C ALA A 612 18.47 -25.51 8.75
N GLY A 613 19.77 -25.57 9.00
CA GLY A 613 20.76 -24.97 8.11
C GLY A 613 22.10 -25.67 8.26
N TYR A 614 22.96 -25.56 7.24
CA TYR A 614 24.37 -25.94 7.38
C TYR A 614 25.16 -24.97 8.29
N THR A 615 24.50 -23.89 8.71
CA THR A 615 24.91 -22.93 9.73
C THR A 615 23.87 -22.92 10.86
N THR A 616 24.20 -22.30 11.99
CA THR A 616 23.27 -22.20 13.12
C THR A 616 22.06 -21.34 12.77
N VAL A 617 20.88 -21.96 12.75
CA VAL A 617 19.59 -21.26 12.73
C VAL A 617 19.37 -20.63 14.11
N SER A 618 19.08 -19.34 14.15
CA SER A 618 18.89 -18.62 15.41
C SER A 618 17.68 -17.70 15.42
N GLY A 619 17.06 -17.47 16.58
CA GLY A 619 15.98 -16.49 16.73
C GLY A 619 14.69 -16.79 15.96
N MET A 620 14.49 -18.04 15.49
CA MET A 620 13.34 -18.46 14.69
C MET A 620 12.06 -18.44 15.54
N LYS A 621 10.96 -17.90 14.98
CA LYS A 621 9.65 -17.88 15.63
C LYS A 621 8.62 -18.63 14.79
N VAL A 622 8.06 -19.71 15.33
CA VAL A 622 7.00 -20.52 14.70
C VAL A 622 5.74 -20.41 15.55
N TYR A 623 4.87 -19.46 15.20
CA TYR A 623 3.72 -19.06 16.03
C TYR A 623 2.36 -19.25 15.37
N ASN A 624 1.38 -19.76 16.13
CA ASN A 624 -0.02 -19.76 15.72
C ASN A 624 -0.28 -20.48 14.37
N ASN A 625 0.46 -21.55 14.04
CA ASN A 625 0.26 -22.27 12.78
C ASN A 625 -0.57 -23.54 13.00
N VAL A 626 -1.21 -24.06 11.95
CA VAL A 626 -1.66 -25.46 11.91
C VAL A 626 -0.72 -26.23 10.99
N LEU A 627 -0.16 -27.33 11.50
CA LEU A 627 0.68 -28.26 10.74
C LEU A 627 0.05 -29.65 10.80
N ALA A 628 -0.62 -30.05 9.72
CA ALA A 628 -1.51 -31.20 9.74
C ALA A 628 -1.29 -32.16 8.57
N LEU A 629 -1.52 -33.46 8.75
CA LEU A 629 -1.61 -34.44 7.66
C LEU A 629 -0.35 -34.52 6.76
N ASN A 630 0.81 -34.03 7.22
CA ASN A 630 2.04 -34.10 6.43
C ASN A 630 2.59 -35.54 6.42
N GLY A 631 3.24 -35.93 5.31
CA GLY A 631 3.74 -37.28 5.09
C GLY A 631 4.89 -37.71 6.01
N ALA A 632 5.48 -36.76 6.76
CA ALA A 632 6.41 -37.02 7.85
C ALA A 632 6.01 -36.26 9.12
N ASN A 633 6.87 -35.40 9.66
CA ASN A 633 6.58 -34.65 10.89
C ASN A 633 5.83 -33.35 10.58
N GLY A 634 5.14 -32.79 11.58
CA GLY A 634 4.70 -31.40 11.51
C GLY A 634 5.90 -30.45 11.38
N ILE A 635 6.84 -30.55 12.33
CA ILE A 635 8.15 -29.88 12.27
C ILE A 635 9.27 -30.92 12.37
N ILE A 636 10.35 -30.75 11.60
CA ILE A 636 11.64 -31.39 11.84
C ILE A 636 12.69 -30.34 12.22
N LEU A 637 13.37 -30.57 13.34
CA LEU A 637 14.50 -29.78 13.81
C LEU A 637 15.80 -30.47 13.37
N TRP A 638 16.63 -29.80 12.55
CA TRP A 638 17.85 -30.39 11.99
C TRP A 638 19.06 -29.46 12.17
N GLN A 639 20.20 -30.05 12.55
CA GLN A 639 21.48 -29.37 12.81
C GLN A 639 21.48 -28.32 13.95
N ALA A 640 22.35 -27.31 13.87
CA ALA A 640 22.64 -26.38 14.95
C ALA A 640 21.53 -25.33 15.12
N LEU A 641 21.00 -25.21 16.34
CA LEU A 641 19.87 -24.36 16.69
C LEU A 641 20.22 -23.43 17.86
N SER A 642 19.72 -22.20 17.83
CA SER A 642 19.87 -21.24 18.92
C SER A 642 18.66 -20.32 19.08
N GLY A 643 17.82 -20.51 20.09
CA GLY A 643 16.68 -19.60 20.32
C GLY A 643 15.55 -19.80 19.30
N VAL A 644 15.05 -21.03 19.18
CA VAL A 644 13.90 -21.37 18.32
C VAL A 644 12.65 -21.46 19.18
N ASP A 645 11.69 -20.59 18.97
CA ASP A 645 10.41 -20.62 19.68
C ASP A 645 9.31 -21.26 18.84
N ILE A 646 8.66 -22.30 19.36
CA ILE A 646 7.52 -22.99 18.76
C ILE A 646 6.34 -22.83 19.71
N LYS A 647 5.43 -21.91 19.40
CA LYS A 647 4.34 -21.52 20.32
C LYS A 647 2.98 -21.41 19.66
N ASN A 648 1.91 -21.74 20.38
CA ASN A 648 0.52 -21.59 19.91
C ASN A 648 0.17 -22.39 18.64
N ASN A 649 0.92 -23.41 18.26
CA ASN A 649 0.67 -24.19 17.05
C ASN A 649 -0.24 -25.39 17.33
N ILE A 650 -0.93 -25.88 16.30
CA ILE A 650 -1.72 -27.11 16.32
C ILE A 650 -1.02 -28.13 15.40
N PHE A 651 -0.71 -29.30 15.94
CA PHE A 651 -0.08 -30.42 15.23
C PHE A 651 -1.05 -31.59 15.14
N LEU A 652 -1.63 -31.81 13.95
CA LEU A 652 -2.77 -32.70 13.76
C LEU A 652 -2.48 -33.81 12.75
N ASN A 653 -2.57 -35.07 13.16
CA ASN A 653 -2.57 -36.23 12.26
C ASN A 653 -1.40 -36.27 11.25
N ASN A 654 -0.21 -35.79 11.62
CA ASN A 654 0.99 -35.97 10.79
C ASN A 654 1.42 -37.45 10.83
N ALA A 655 2.00 -37.96 9.74
CA ALA A 655 2.33 -39.38 9.63
C ALA A 655 3.39 -39.84 10.65
N HIS A 656 4.32 -38.95 11.04
CA HIS A 656 5.31 -39.18 12.10
C HIS A 656 4.97 -38.38 13.37
N TYR A 657 5.88 -37.56 13.88
CA TYR A 657 5.70 -36.78 15.11
C TYR A 657 5.08 -35.42 14.81
N GLY A 658 4.46 -34.80 15.81
CA GLY A 658 4.16 -33.38 15.73
C GLY A 658 5.46 -32.56 15.57
N ILE A 659 6.46 -32.81 16.42
CA ILE A 659 7.80 -32.23 16.30
C ILE A 659 8.88 -33.32 16.42
N GLY A 660 9.63 -33.58 15.35
CA GLY A 660 10.79 -34.45 15.35
C GLY A 660 12.12 -33.69 15.41
N SER A 661 13.22 -34.41 15.61
CA SER A 661 14.58 -33.89 15.42
C SER A 661 15.48 -34.91 14.76
N TYR A 662 16.48 -34.48 14.00
CA TYR A 662 17.53 -35.34 13.49
C TYR A 662 18.87 -34.64 13.57
N ALA A 663 19.91 -35.27 14.15
CA ALA A 663 21.25 -34.70 14.30
C ALA A 663 21.29 -33.24 14.78
N ALA A 664 20.31 -32.83 15.59
CA ALA A 664 20.16 -31.44 16.02
C ALA A 664 21.04 -31.15 17.24
N THR A 665 21.65 -29.97 17.29
CA THR A 665 22.57 -29.54 18.35
C THR A 665 22.30 -28.09 18.76
N GLY A 666 22.88 -27.64 19.87
CA GLY A 666 22.74 -26.25 20.33
C GLY A 666 21.78 -26.08 21.52
N SER A 667 21.09 -24.93 21.60
CA SER A 667 20.33 -24.57 22.80
C SER A 667 19.18 -23.60 22.56
N GLY A 668 18.31 -23.42 23.56
CA GLY A 668 17.27 -22.39 23.53
C GLY A 668 16.10 -22.72 22.60
N VAL A 669 15.84 -24.00 22.34
CA VAL A 669 14.57 -24.40 21.72
C VAL A 669 13.47 -24.33 22.78
N VAL A 670 12.37 -23.65 22.52
CA VAL A 670 11.24 -23.50 23.45
C VAL A 670 9.97 -23.97 22.77
N VAL A 671 9.31 -24.98 23.32
CA VAL A 671 8.03 -25.50 22.84
C VAL A 671 6.98 -25.22 23.90
N ASN A 672 6.04 -24.31 23.66
CA ASN A 672 5.08 -23.89 24.67
C ASN A 672 3.70 -23.53 24.11
N ASN A 673 2.64 -23.88 24.82
CA ASN A 673 1.24 -23.73 24.45
C ASN A 673 0.98 -24.25 23.04
N ASN A 674 1.32 -25.49 22.72
CA ASN A 674 0.95 -26.13 21.45
C ASN A 674 -0.03 -27.26 21.70
N ASP A 675 -0.86 -27.58 20.70
CA ASP A 675 -1.75 -28.73 20.71
C ASP A 675 -1.19 -29.85 19.83
N PHE A 676 -1.24 -31.09 20.32
CA PHE A 676 -0.75 -32.27 19.60
C PHE A 676 -1.81 -33.36 19.59
N PHE A 677 -2.35 -33.67 18.42
CA PHE A 677 -3.40 -34.68 18.31
C PHE A 677 -3.18 -35.62 17.12
N GLY A 678 -3.32 -36.92 17.37
CA GLY A 678 -3.35 -37.97 16.34
C GLY A 678 -2.08 -38.16 15.48
N ASN A 679 -0.95 -37.55 15.84
CA ASN A 679 0.32 -37.73 15.12
C ASN A 679 0.82 -39.20 15.25
N GLY A 680 1.15 -39.83 14.12
CA GLY A 680 1.31 -41.28 14.01
C GLY A 680 2.38 -41.89 14.90
N TYR A 681 3.49 -41.19 15.13
CA TYR A 681 4.60 -41.69 15.98
C TYR A 681 4.60 -41.06 17.39
N GLY A 682 3.67 -40.13 17.63
CA GLY A 682 3.50 -39.43 18.90
C GLY A 682 3.69 -37.91 18.80
N ASN A 683 3.71 -37.24 19.95
CA ASN A 683 3.69 -35.77 19.98
C ASN A 683 5.03 -35.15 19.55
N TYR A 684 6.14 -35.69 20.05
CA TYR A 684 7.48 -35.19 19.74
C TYR A 684 8.58 -36.24 19.97
N ASN A 685 9.72 -36.07 19.30
CA ASN A 685 10.96 -36.79 19.56
C ASN A 685 12.17 -35.86 19.37
N PHE A 686 12.88 -35.59 20.46
CA PHE A 686 14.01 -34.65 20.49
C PHE A 686 15.39 -35.33 20.58
N SER A 687 15.43 -36.66 20.42
CA SER A 687 16.67 -37.46 20.55
C SER A 687 17.06 -38.20 19.26
N ASP A 688 16.17 -38.23 18.27
CA ASP A 688 16.39 -38.99 17.04
C ASP A 688 17.57 -38.45 16.22
N GLY A 689 18.18 -39.32 15.42
CA GLY A 689 19.41 -39.03 14.66
C GLY A 689 20.61 -38.61 15.51
N GLY A 690 20.63 -38.91 16.81
CA GLY A 690 21.71 -38.49 17.73
C GLY A 690 21.63 -37.03 18.17
N SER A 691 20.44 -36.45 18.20
CA SER A 691 20.22 -35.05 18.60
C SER A 691 20.59 -34.81 20.07
N THR A 692 21.24 -33.67 20.37
CA THR A 692 21.82 -33.33 21.70
C THR A 692 21.56 -31.89 22.15
N TYR A 693 20.65 -31.16 21.50
CA TYR A 693 20.33 -29.78 21.86
C TYR A 693 19.53 -29.67 23.16
N SER A 694 19.63 -28.52 23.83
CA SER A 694 18.79 -28.21 25.00
C SER A 694 17.48 -27.54 24.59
N TYR A 695 16.40 -27.99 25.22
CA TYR A 695 15.04 -27.51 24.97
C TYR A 695 14.27 -27.29 26.28
N ASN A 696 13.27 -26.42 26.23
CA ASN A 696 12.32 -26.19 27.31
C ASN A 696 10.90 -26.53 26.82
N LEU A 697 10.25 -27.44 27.52
CA LEU A 697 8.84 -27.76 27.31
C LEU A 697 7.98 -26.95 28.29
N GLY A 698 7.02 -26.22 27.76
CA GLY A 698 5.98 -25.56 28.53
C GLY A 698 4.65 -26.32 28.47
N VAL A 699 3.55 -25.58 28.56
CA VAL A 699 2.18 -26.14 28.52
C VAL A 699 1.91 -26.74 27.15
N ALA A 700 1.20 -27.86 27.09
CA ALA A 700 0.71 -28.44 25.85
C ALA A 700 -0.67 -29.08 26.07
N THR A 701 -1.46 -29.16 25.01
CA THR A 701 -2.70 -29.95 24.97
C THR A 701 -2.55 -31.15 24.04
N TYR A 702 -3.40 -32.14 24.26
CA TYR A 702 -3.34 -33.44 23.58
C TYR A 702 -4.73 -33.91 23.14
N SER A 703 -5.58 -32.97 22.76
CA SER A 703 -7.00 -33.22 22.49
C SER A 703 -7.32 -32.80 21.08
N ASP A 704 -8.36 -33.38 20.51
CA ASP A 704 -8.82 -33.03 19.17
C ASP A 704 -9.10 -31.51 19.09
N PRO A 705 -8.42 -30.76 18.21
CA PRO A 705 -8.63 -29.32 18.08
C PRO A 705 -10.01 -28.98 17.52
N LEU A 706 -10.76 -29.93 16.95
CA LEU A 706 -12.06 -29.72 16.32
C LEU A 706 -11.99 -28.62 15.25
N LEU A 707 -11.16 -28.82 14.22
CA LEU A 707 -11.12 -27.88 13.08
C LEU A 707 -12.36 -28.07 12.19
N ALA A 708 -12.72 -27.04 11.44
CA ALA A 708 -13.91 -27.03 10.59
C ALA A 708 -13.84 -28.07 9.46
N ASN A 709 -12.65 -28.36 8.95
CA ASN A 709 -12.40 -29.45 8.02
C ASN A 709 -10.98 -30.00 8.21
N GLU A 710 -10.85 -31.29 8.49
CA GLU A 710 -9.57 -31.97 8.78
C GLU A 710 -9.16 -32.94 7.67
N THR A 711 -9.51 -32.63 6.41
CA THR A 711 -9.24 -33.49 5.26
C THR A 711 -8.04 -33.01 4.44
N ALA A 712 -7.36 -33.96 3.81
CA ALA A 712 -6.16 -33.70 3.03
C ALA A 712 -6.41 -32.75 1.84
N THR A 713 -7.62 -32.74 1.26
CA THR A 713 -7.97 -31.99 0.05
C THR A 713 -8.38 -30.55 0.29
N GLY A 714 -8.51 -30.10 1.55
CA GLY A 714 -9.03 -28.76 1.82
C GLY A 714 -9.18 -28.46 3.31
N LEU A 715 -8.11 -28.68 4.07
CA LEU A 715 -8.05 -28.36 5.50
C LEU A 715 -8.55 -26.93 5.75
N ASP A 716 -9.53 -26.80 6.65
CA ASP A 716 -10.04 -25.52 7.11
C ASP A 716 -9.62 -25.35 8.59
N PRO A 717 -8.69 -24.43 8.89
CA PRO A 717 -8.11 -24.30 10.23
C PRO A 717 -9.00 -23.53 11.22
N HIS A 718 -10.24 -23.15 10.86
CA HIS A 718 -11.15 -22.54 11.82
C HIS A 718 -11.54 -23.53 12.92
N LEU A 719 -11.47 -23.08 14.17
CA LEU A 719 -11.94 -23.87 15.32
C LEU A 719 -13.47 -23.97 15.30
N LEU A 720 -14.00 -25.12 15.71
CA LEU A 720 -15.42 -25.32 15.96
C LEU A 720 -15.79 -25.02 17.41
N ALA A 721 -17.10 -24.85 17.65
CA ALA A 721 -17.65 -24.64 18.98
C ALA A 721 -17.28 -25.80 19.93
N GLY A 722 -16.77 -25.46 21.12
CA GLY A 722 -16.33 -26.46 22.10
C GLY A 722 -14.93 -27.00 21.87
N SER A 723 -14.20 -26.48 20.88
CA SER A 723 -12.78 -26.80 20.68
C SER A 723 -11.97 -26.55 21.96
N PRO A 724 -11.13 -27.52 22.37
CA PRO A 724 -10.21 -27.33 23.49
C PRO A 724 -9.12 -26.31 23.17
N ALA A 725 -8.89 -25.95 21.90
CA ALA A 725 -7.87 -24.99 21.49
C ALA A 725 -8.26 -23.51 21.71
N ILE A 726 -9.52 -23.24 22.09
CA ILE A 726 -10.03 -21.88 22.34
C ILE A 726 -9.41 -21.30 23.64
N GLN A 727 -8.86 -20.09 23.56
CA GLN A 727 -8.27 -19.34 24.68
C GLN A 727 -7.17 -20.08 25.49
N LEU A 728 -6.41 -20.96 24.84
CA LEU A 728 -5.30 -21.69 25.47
C LEU A 728 -3.89 -21.23 25.03
N GLY A 729 -3.82 -20.36 24.04
CA GLY A 729 -2.60 -19.76 23.52
C GLY A 729 -2.07 -18.63 24.40
N LEU A 730 -0.76 -18.42 24.30
CA LEU A 730 -0.08 -17.25 24.83
C LEU A 730 -0.51 -15.99 24.08
N ASN A 731 -0.55 -14.86 24.79
CA ASN A 731 -0.67 -13.57 24.13
C ASN A 731 0.65 -13.21 23.43
N LEU A 732 0.65 -13.22 22.09
CA LEU A 732 1.82 -12.91 21.27
C LEU A 732 1.60 -11.62 20.47
N TYR A 733 0.86 -10.65 21.03
CA TYR A 733 0.43 -9.43 20.33
C TYR A 733 1.59 -8.57 19.81
N SER A 734 2.77 -8.66 20.42
CA SER A 734 3.99 -8.02 19.94
C SER A 734 4.55 -8.63 18.64
N SER A 735 4.11 -9.83 18.26
CA SER A 735 4.55 -10.55 17.06
C SER A 735 3.54 -10.46 15.92
N CYS A 736 2.23 -10.46 16.21
CA CYS A 736 1.19 -10.25 15.22
C CYS A 736 -0.08 -9.70 15.89
N THR A 737 -0.89 -8.92 15.18
CA THR A 737 -2.11 -8.32 15.74
C THR A 737 -3.40 -8.91 15.16
N ASN A 738 -3.30 -9.62 14.04
CA ASN A 738 -4.43 -10.24 13.36
C ASN A 738 -4.19 -11.74 13.15
N ASP A 739 -5.26 -12.47 12.86
CA ASP A 739 -5.26 -13.88 12.47
C ASP A 739 -5.10 -14.06 10.95
N MET A 740 -5.18 -15.30 10.46
CA MET A 740 -5.04 -15.65 9.04
C MET A 740 -6.12 -15.05 8.13
N GLN A 741 -7.28 -14.71 8.68
CA GLN A 741 -8.38 -14.06 7.94
C GLN A 741 -8.37 -12.53 8.10
N GLY A 742 -7.40 -11.98 8.82
CA GLY A 742 -7.33 -10.56 9.13
C GLY A 742 -8.21 -10.12 10.29
N ASN A 743 -8.79 -11.06 11.05
CA ASN A 743 -9.54 -10.73 12.27
C ASN A 743 -8.56 -10.29 13.37
N PRO A 744 -8.89 -9.26 14.16
CA PRO A 744 -8.02 -8.80 15.23
C PRO A 744 -7.93 -9.81 16.36
N ARG A 745 -6.71 -10.03 16.86
CA ARG A 745 -6.45 -10.79 18.08
C ARG A 745 -6.51 -9.86 19.30
N PRO A 746 -6.90 -10.35 20.50
CA PRO A 746 -6.99 -9.50 21.68
C PRO A 746 -5.60 -9.07 22.17
N ALA A 747 -5.47 -7.78 22.52
CA ALA A 747 -4.22 -7.19 23.02
C ALA A 747 -3.80 -7.69 24.41
N THR A 748 -4.74 -8.27 25.17
CA THR A 748 -4.50 -8.87 26.49
C THR A 748 -5.28 -10.18 26.61
N GLY A 749 -4.89 -11.04 27.55
CA GLY A 749 -5.53 -12.34 27.78
C GLY A 749 -5.05 -13.42 26.82
N ALA A 750 -5.56 -14.64 27.01
CA ALA A 750 -5.18 -15.82 26.25
C ALA A 750 -5.74 -15.77 24.82
N TRP A 751 -4.98 -16.33 23.89
CA TRP A 751 -5.36 -16.44 22.48
C TRP A 751 -5.92 -17.81 22.18
N ASP A 752 -6.64 -17.96 21.07
CA ASP A 752 -6.91 -19.28 20.51
C ASP A 752 -5.61 -19.84 19.89
N LEU A 753 -5.38 -21.15 20.04
CA LEU A 753 -4.29 -21.84 19.36
C LEU A 753 -4.56 -21.88 17.85
N GLY A 754 -3.49 -21.92 17.05
CA GLY A 754 -3.58 -21.98 15.60
C GLY A 754 -3.84 -20.63 14.93
N PRO A 755 -4.03 -20.65 13.60
CA PRO A 755 -3.92 -19.46 12.75
C PRO A 755 -5.17 -18.59 12.72
N CYS A 756 -6.33 -19.12 13.16
CA CYS A 756 -7.62 -18.44 13.12
C CYS A 756 -8.12 -18.16 14.53
N VAL A 757 -8.70 -16.97 14.73
CA VAL A 757 -9.50 -16.69 15.92
C VAL A 757 -10.85 -17.37 15.77
N TYR A 758 -11.35 -17.96 16.85
CA TYR A 758 -12.67 -18.58 16.85
C TYR A 758 -13.76 -17.49 16.72
N ALA A 759 -14.54 -17.57 15.64
CA ALA A 759 -15.56 -16.57 15.28
C ALA A 759 -16.87 -16.71 16.06
N GLY A 760 -17.06 -17.79 16.83
CA GLY A 760 -18.22 -17.90 17.72
C GLY A 760 -18.10 -16.85 18.82
N SER A 761 -19.16 -16.04 18.97
CA SER A 761 -19.24 -14.89 19.88
C SER A 761 -18.32 -15.04 21.08
N LEU A 762 -17.35 -14.13 21.23
CA LEU A 762 -16.48 -13.95 22.41
C LEU A 762 -17.15 -14.62 23.61
N LEU A 763 -16.65 -15.78 24.04
CA LEU A 763 -17.06 -16.34 25.33
C LEU A 763 -17.00 -15.18 26.32
N PRO A 764 -18.06 -14.92 27.09
CA PRO A 764 -18.18 -13.70 27.86
C PRO A 764 -16.90 -13.51 28.65
N SER A 765 -16.25 -12.37 28.48
CA SER A 765 -15.02 -12.01 29.21
C SER A 765 -15.15 -12.50 30.64
N LEU A 766 -14.22 -13.36 31.09
CA LEU A 766 -14.27 -13.89 32.45
C LEU A 766 -14.49 -12.72 33.42
N PRO A 767 -15.46 -12.82 34.33
CA PRO A 767 -15.71 -11.75 35.27
C PRO A 767 -14.44 -11.48 36.09
N THR A 768 -14.13 -10.21 36.35
CA THR A 768 -13.00 -9.82 37.22
C THR A 768 -13.51 -9.60 38.63
N VAL A 769 -12.96 -10.33 39.60
CA VAL A 769 -13.40 -10.38 41.00
C VAL A 769 -12.47 -9.58 41.91
N SER A 770 -13.07 -8.74 42.75
CA SER A 770 -12.43 -7.95 43.78
C SER A 770 -13.11 -8.19 45.13
N VAL A 771 -12.37 -8.06 46.24
CA VAL A 771 -12.91 -8.15 47.60
C VAL A 771 -12.56 -6.91 48.41
N VAL A 772 -13.53 -6.39 49.17
CA VAL A 772 -13.34 -5.23 50.07
C VAL A 772 -14.14 -5.45 51.35
N ALA A 773 -13.61 -4.99 52.48
CA ALA A 773 -14.37 -4.90 53.73
C ALA A 773 -15.19 -3.60 53.73
N THR A 774 -16.42 -3.65 53.21
CA THR A 774 -17.32 -2.50 53.12
C THR A 774 -17.77 -1.98 54.49
N VAL A 775 -17.79 -2.85 55.50
CA VAL A 775 -17.79 -2.46 56.91
C VAL A 775 -16.59 -3.16 57.56
N SER A 776 -15.49 -2.42 57.69
CA SER A 776 -14.18 -2.97 58.07
C SER A 776 -13.98 -3.18 59.57
N THR A 777 -15.00 -2.91 60.41
CA THR A 777 -14.91 -3.15 61.85
C THR A 777 -16.18 -3.78 62.41
N THR A 778 -16.02 -4.74 63.32
CA THR A 778 -17.12 -5.33 64.11
C THR A 778 -16.73 -5.39 65.58
N GLY A 779 -17.68 -5.19 66.48
CA GLY A 779 -17.45 -5.21 67.93
C GLY A 779 -17.87 -6.52 68.56
N ILE A 780 -17.09 -7.05 69.50
CA ILE A 780 -17.49 -8.22 70.31
C ILE A 780 -18.78 -7.90 71.08
N GLY A 781 -19.82 -8.71 70.89
CA GLY A 781 -21.13 -8.50 71.51
C GLY A 781 -22.00 -7.42 70.86
N SER A 782 -21.57 -6.85 69.73
CA SER A 782 -22.34 -5.86 68.97
C SER A 782 -23.39 -6.51 68.06
N THR A 783 -24.51 -5.80 67.82
CA THR A 783 -25.46 -6.14 66.75
C THR A 783 -25.02 -5.60 65.38
N ASN A 784 -23.97 -4.78 65.31
CA ASN A 784 -23.42 -4.27 64.05
C ASN A 784 -22.43 -5.27 63.44
N TYR A 785 -22.75 -5.75 62.24
CA TYR A 785 -21.91 -6.68 61.50
C TYR A 785 -20.74 -5.99 60.80
N GLY A 786 -19.60 -6.68 60.77
CA GLY A 786 -18.60 -6.45 59.74
C GLY A 786 -19.13 -6.99 58.41
N VAL A 787 -18.77 -6.38 57.30
CA VAL A 787 -19.27 -6.80 55.98
C VAL A 787 -18.11 -6.92 55.01
N ILE A 788 -17.93 -8.13 54.47
CA ILE A 788 -17.00 -8.42 53.39
C ILE A 788 -17.80 -8.53 52.10
N THR A 789 -17.53 -7.66 51.15
CA THR A 789 -18.21 -7.64 49.85
C THR A 789 -17.27 -8.13 48.77
N PHE A 790 -17.70 -9.18 48.08
CA PHE A 790 -17.08 -9.71 46.87
C PHE A 790 -17.82 -9.12 45.67
N THR A 791 -17.10 -8.43 44.80
CA THR A 791 -17.67 -7.78 43.62
C THR A 791 -17.06 -8.39 42.38
N ARG A 792 -17.86 -8.51 41.32
CA ARG A 792 -17.41 -8.88 39.99
C ARG A 792 -17.76 -7.80 38.98
N THR A 793 -16.86 -7.58 38.04
CA THR A 793 -17.09 -6.76 36.83
C THR A 793 -17.08 -7.68 35.61
N GLY A 794 -17.89 -7.41 34.59
CA GLY A 794 -18.12 -8.32 33.45
C GLY A 794 -19.49 -9.02 33.48
N SER A 795 -19.65 -10.09 32.71
CA SER A 795 -20.96 -10.71 32.43
C SER A 795 -21.68 -11.21 33.68
N THR A 796 -22.93 -10.77 33.91
CA THR A 796 -23.75 -11.24 35.04
C THR A 796 -24.64 -12.43 34.80
N ALA A 797 -24.63 -13.00 33.60
CA ALA A 797 -25.60 -14.01 33.17
C ALA A 797 -25.60 -15.30 34.01
N SER A 798 -24.44 -15.75 34.51
CA SER A 798 -24.31 -16.97 35.32
C SER A 798 -23.88 -16.66 36.75
N SER A 799 -24.17 -17.58 37.68
CA SER A 799 -23.61 -17.52 39.03
C SER A 799 -22.10 -17.78 38.99
N LEU A 800 -21.34 -17.10 39.85
CA LEU A 800 -19.89 -17.21 39.93
C LEU A 800 -19.46 -17.67 41.33
N THR A 801 -18.76 -18.79 41.42
CA THR A 801 -18.13 -19.24 42.68
C THR A 801 -16.78 -18.55 42.83
N VAL A 802 -16.54 -17.89 43.97
CA VAL A 802 -15.32 -17.15 44.29
C VAL A 802 -14.62 -17.84 45.45
N ASN A 803 -13.38 -18.28 45.23
CA ASN A 803 -12.55 -18.95 46.21
C ASN A 803 -11.66 -17.95 46.97
N TYR A 804 -11.48 -18.14 48.28
CA TYR A 804 -10.60 -17.29 49.09
C TYR A 804 -9.99 -18.05 50.27
N THR A 805 -8.85 -17.56 50.74
CA THR A 805 -8.19 -18.02 51.96
C THR A 805 -8.42 -17.06 53.11
N LEU A 806 -8.46 -17.60 54.33
CA LEU A 806 -8.63 -16.84 55.57
C LEU A 806 -7.28 -16.70 56.27
N GLY A 807 -7.01 -15.51 56.80
CA GLY A 807 -5.82 -15.21 57.59
C GLY A 807 -6.09 -14.13 58.64
N GLY A 808 -5.04 -13.45 59.09
CA GLY A 808 -5.11 -12.44 60.16
C GLY A 808 -4.75 -13.01 61.53
N THR A 809 -4.93 -12.22 62.58
CA THR A 809 -4.63 -12.60 63.97
C THR A 809 -5.81 -13.25 64.70
N ALA A 810 -7.02 -13.13 64.16
CA ALA A 810 -8.24 -13.73 64.69
C ALA A 810 -8.36 -15.20 64.28
N VAL A 811 -8.77 -16.07 65.21
CA VAL A 811 -9.02 -17.49 64.94
C VAL A 811 -10.44 -17.66 64.39
N LYS A 812 -10.55 -18.16 63.16
CA LYS A 812 -11.82 -18.53 62.52
C LYS A 812 -12.71 -19.33 63.49
N TRP A 813 -14.02 -19.08 63.47
CA TRP A 813 -15.05 -19.67 64.34
C TRP A 813 -14.98 -19.26 65.82
N ASN A 814 -13.78 -19.21 66.40
CA ASN A 814 -13.60 -18.79 67.79
C ASN A 814 -13.86 -17.29 67.93
N ASP A 815 -13.22 -16.48 67.10
CA ASP A 815 -13.24 -15.02 67.22
C ASP A 815 -14.28 -14.36 66.32
N TYR A 816 -14.71 -15.02 65.25
CA TYR A 816 -15.74 -14.52 64.34
C TYR A 816 -16.48 -15.63 63.57
N TYR A 817 -17.70 -15.34 63.12
CA TYR A 817 -18.54 -16.25 62.33
C TYR A 817 -19.44 -15.47 61.34
N ARG A 818 -19.93 -16.14 60.29
CA ARG A 818 -20.84 -15.53 59.29
C ARG A 818 -22.29 -15.56 59.73
N VAL A 819 -23.13 -14.70 59.17
CA VAL A 819 -24.61 -14.71 59.36
C VAL A 819 -25.32 -15.17 58.07
N PRO A 820 -26.35 -16.04 58.13
CA PRO A 820 -26.83 -16.82 59.29
C PRO A 820 -25.73 -17.67 59.93
N GLN A 821 -25.80 -17.89 61.26
CA GLN A 821 -24.71 -18.44 62.06
C GLN A 821 -24.12 -19.71 61.42
N GLY A 822 -22.89 -19.62 60.97
CA GLY A 822 -22.16 -20.72 60.36
C GLY A 822 -20.66 -20.50 60.42
N ASP A 823 -19.91 -21.59 60.24
CA ASP A 823 -18.47 -21.51 60.11
C ASP A 823 -18.07 -20.70 58.86
N MET A 824 -16.85 -20.18 58.78
CA MET A 824 -16.43 -19.41 57.61
C MET A 824 -16.14 -20.34 56.42
N PRO A 825 -16.78 -20.16 55.26
CA PRO A 825 -16.50 -20.99 54.11
C PRO A 825 -15.14 -20.58 53.52
N THR A 826 -14.63 -21.39 52.58
CA THR A 826 -13.47 -21.08 51.75
C THR A 826 -13.87 -20.64 50.34
N ALA A 827 -15.18 -20.58 50.07
CA ALA A 827 -15.76 -20.10 48.83
C ALA A 827 -17.14 -19.47 49.08
N ILE A 828 -17.51 -18.49 48.27
CA ILE A 828 -18.87 -17.93 48.18
C ILE A 828 -19.37 -18.01 46.74
N THR A 829 -20.67 -17.83 46.55
CA THR A 829 -21.26 -17.75 45.20
C THR A 829 -21.93 -16.39 45.02
N ILE A 830 -21.51 -15.63 44.01
CA ILE A 830 -22.24 -14.46 43.51
C ILE A 830 -23.33 -14.98 42.56
N PRO A 831 -24.63 -14.81 42.85
CA PRO A 831 -25.70 -15.37 42.02
C PRO A 831 -25.72 -14.82 40.58
N ALA A 832 -26.38 -15.55 39.68
CA ALA A 832 -26.72 -15.04 38.35
C ALA A 832 -27.55 -13.75 38.48
N GLY A 833 -27.28 -12.78 37.60
CA GLY A 833 -27.85 -11.44 37.62
C GLY A 833 -27.23 -10.47 38.65
N ALA A 834 -26.48 -10.95 39.64
CA ALA A 834 -25.93 -10.12 40.72
C ALA A 834 -24.46 -9.74 40.48
N ALA A 835 -24.09 -8.47 40.63
CA ALA A 835 -22.71 -8.00 40.50
C ALA A 835 -21.86 -8.17 41.77
N SER A 836 -22.46 -8.55 42.90
CA SER A 836 -21.75 -8.68 44.17
C SER A 836 -22.44 -9.64 45.14
N TYR A 837 -21.67 -10.14 46.10
CA TYR A 837 -22.16 -10.87 47.28
C TYR A 837 -21.59 -10.24 48.55
N ALA A 838 -22.46 -9.88 49.50
CA ALA A 838 -22.07 -9.31 50.78
C ALA A 838 -22.20 -10.38 51.88
N MET A 839 -21.11 -10.64 52.59
CA MET A 839 -21.04 -11.57 53.71
C MET A 839 -20.97 -10.80 55.03
N ASN A 840 -22.01 -10.94 55.85
CA ASN A 840 -22.08 -10.35 57.19
C ASN A 840 -21.31 -11.22 58.19
N ILE A 841 -20.48 -10.57 59.02
CA ILE A 841 -19.58 -11.18 59.98
C ILE A 841 -19.86 -10.64 61.38
N CYS A 842 -20.08 -11.55 62.34
CA CYS A 842 -20.15 -11.23 63.76
C CYS A 842 -18.80 -11.47 64.44
N ALA A 843 -18.38 -10.53 65.27
CA ALA A 843 -17.33 -10.79 66.26
C ALA A 843 -17.87 -11.58 67.45
N ARG A 844 -17.08 -12.53 67.95
CA ARG A 844 -17.43 -13.45 69.03
C ARG A 844 -16.51 -13.28 70.24
N THR A 845 -15.20 -13.33 70.05
CA THR A 845 -14.18 -13.20 71.12
C THR A 845 -12.89 -12.59 70.57
N ASN A 846 -11.96 -12.29 71.48
CA ASN A 846 -10.55 -12.05 71.19
C ASN A 846 -9.69 -13.11 71.88
N SER A 847 -9.65 -14.30 71.29
CA SER A 847 -9.02 -15.47 71.89
C SER A 847 -7.49 -15.38 71.89
N THR A 848 -6.91 -14.67 70.94
CA THR A 848 -5.45 -14.51 70.78
C THR A 848 -4.88 -13.31 71.54
N ARG A 849 -5.75 -12.46 72.11
CA ARG A 849 -5.40 -11.19 72.76
C ARG A 849 -4.65 -10.22 71.84
N ALA A 850 -4.85 -10.33 70.54
CA ALA A 850 -4.25 -9.42 69.56
C ALA A 850 -4.86 -8.01 69.66
N ASN A 851 -4.06 -6.96 69.39
CA ASN A 851 -4.51 -5.57 69.40
C ASN A 851 -3.79 -4.74 68.30
N PRO A 852 -4.43 -4.46 67.15
CA PRO A 852 -5.79 -4.86 66.78
C PRO A 852 -5.88 -6.35 66.42
N GLU A 853 -7.02 -6.97 66.74
CA GLU A 853 -7.36 -8.31 66.26
C GLU A 853 -8.02 -8.21 64.87
N THR A 854 -7.56 -9.02 63.91
CA THR A 854 -7.99 -8.91 62.51
C THR A 854 -8.27 -10.25 61.84
N ALA A 855 -9.26 -10.27 60.96
CA ALA A 855 -9.50 -11.36 60.02
C ALA A 855 -9.26 -10.87 58.59
N THR A 856 -8.44 -11.57 57.81
CA THR A 856 -8.17 -11.23 56.41
C THR A 856 -8.77 -12.25 55.46
N PHE A 857 -9.26 -11.76 54.32
CA PHE A 857 -9.91 -12.53 53.26
C PHE A 857 -9.15 -12.28 51.97
N THR A 858 -8.41 -13.27 51.50
CA THR A 858 -7.55 -13.14 50.32
C THR A 858 -8.10 -14.00 49.19
N LEU A 859 -8.46 -13.38 48.06
CA LEU A 859 -8.95 -14.09 46.88
C LEU A 859 -7.91 -15.10 46.38
N SER A 860 -8.38 -16.30 46.05
CA SER A 860 -7.57 -17.33 45.39
C SER A 860 -7.74 -17.23 43.87
N ALA A 861 -6.67 -17.51 43.13
CA ALA A 861 -6.75 -17.62 41.67
C ALA A 861 -7.63 -18.81 41.27
N ASP A 862 -8.43 -18.65 40.21
CA ASP A 862 -9.33 -19.68 39.69
C ASP A 862 -9.51 -19.49 38.17
N PRO A 863 -9.57 -20.56 37.36
CA PRO A 863 -9.81 -20.44 35.92
C PRO A 863 -11.15 -19.78 35.54
N SER A 864 -12.13 -19.71 36.45
CA SER A 864 -13.46 -19.17 36.18
C SER A 864 -13.58 -17.64 36.34
N TYR A 865 -12.54 -16.95 36.81
CA TYR A 865 -12.53 -15.48 36.95
C TYR A 865 -11.12 -14.88 36.97
N ASN A 866 -11.02 -13.60 36.63
CA ASN A 866 -9.77 -12.83 36.80
C ASN A 866 -9.72 -12.18 38.19
N LEU A 867 -8.53 -12.03 38.77
CA LEU A 867 -8.35 -11.23 39.99
C LEU A 867 -8.30 -9.73 39.66
N GLY A 868 -9.07 -8.94 40.40
CA GLY A 868 -9.10 -7.48 40.30
C GLY A 868 -8.00 -6.80 41.11
N THR A 869 -8.07 -5.48 41.22
CA THR A 869 -7.04 -4.66 41.88
C THR A 869 -7.02 -4.80 43.41
N THR A 870 -8.13 -5.21 44.03
CA THR A 870 -8.24 -5.43 45.48
C THR A 870 -8.49 -6.91 45.76
N THR A 871 -7.43 -7.64 46.07
CA THR A 871 -7.46 -9.09 46.30
C THR A 871 -7.50 -9.50 47.77
N THR A 872 -7.34 -8.55 48.69
CA THR A 872 -7.36 -8.82 50.14
C THR A 872 -8.26 -7.81 50.85
N ALA A 873 -9.19 -8.30 51.67
CA ALA A 873 -10.01 -7.50 52.58
C ALA A 873 -9.65 -7.80 54.04
N THR A 874 -9.54 -6.77 54.87
CA THR A 874 -9.21 -6.89 56.30
C THR A 874 -10.37 -6.37 57.15
N LEU A 875 -10.84 -7.21 58.06
CA LEU A 875 -11.82 -6.88 59.09
C LEU A 875 -11.12 -6.75 60.44
N THR A 876 -11.34 -5.65 61.15
CA THR A 876 -10.85 -5.46 62.52
C THR A 876 -11.93 -5.80 63.54
N ILE A 877 -11.61 -6.72 64.45
CA ILE A 877 -12.44 -7.07 65.60
C ILE A 877 -12.07 -6.12 66.74
N LYS A 878 -13.03 -5.32 67.17
CA LYS A 878 -12.88 -4.39 68.29
C LYS A 878 -13.33 -5.05 69.58
N SER A 879 -12.51 -4.91 70.62
CA SER A 879 -12.93 -5.17 72.01
C SER A 879 -14.21 -4.39 72.31
N SER A 880 -15.13 -4.99 73.06
CA SER A 880 -16.44 -4.42 73.37
C SER A 880 -16.30 -2.99 73.90
N THR A 881 -16.58 -2.00 73.06
CA THR A 881 -16.97 -0.69 73.54
C THR A 881 -18.46 -0.81 73.81
N THR A 882 -18.82 -0.53 75.05
CA THR A 882 -20.18 -0.49 75.58
C THR A 882 -21.19 -0.06 74.51
N SER A 883 -22.18 -0.91 74.25
CA SER A 883 -23.42 -0.48 73.61
C SER A 883 -23.88 0.82 74.26
N THR A 884 -24.20 1.84 73.47
CA THR A 884 -25.03 2.94 73.97
C THR A 884 -26.28 2.31 74.61
N PRO A 885 -26.65 2.68 75.85
CA PRO A 885 -27.82 2.12 76.49
C PRO A 885 -29.06 2.40 75.63
N PRO A 886 -30.13 1.58 75.71
CA PRO A 886 -31.41 1.97 75.16
C PRO A 886 -31.80 3.36 75.72
N PRO A 887 -32.40 4.25 74.91
CA PRO A 887 -32.71 5.60 75.36
C PRO A 887 -33.54 5.54 76.65
N THR A 888 -33.15 6.32 77.66
CA THR A 888 -33.84 6.29 78.94
C THR A 888 -35.13 7.10 78.82
N LEU A 889 -36.28 6.42 78.86
CA LEU A 889 -37.58 7.10 78.84
C LEU A 889 -37.94 7.57 80.25
N HIS A 890 -37.93 8.88 80.45
CA HIS A 890 -38.39 9.51 81.69
C HIS A 890 -39.87 9.89 81.55
N ILE A 891 -40.67 9.58 82.57
CA ILE A 891 -42.10 9.89 82.63
C ILE A 891 -42.37 10.73 83.88
N HIS A 892 -42.98 11.90 83.71
CA HIS A 892 -43.31 12.82 84.79
C HIS A 892 -44.78 13.27 84.69
N LYS A 893 -45.55 13.09 85.76
CA LYS A 893 -46.95 13.54 85.83
C LYS A 893 -47.03 15.00 86.24
N THR A 894 -47.83 15.79 85.51
CA THR A 894 -48.13 17.19 85.83
C THR A 894 -49.63 17.38 86.09
N LEU A 895 -50.03 18.60 86.47
CA LEU A 895 -51.44 18.95 86.68
C LEU A 895 -52.27 18.90 85.37
N THR A 896 -51.61 18.93 84.21
CA THR A 896 -52.25 19.04 82.89
C THR A 896 -51.99 17.83 81.97
N GLY A 897 -51.23 16.82 82.42
CA GLY A 897 -50.94 15.63 81.61
C GLY A 897 -49.77 14.77 82.10
N ILE A 898 -49.29 13.89 81.23
CA ILE A 898 -48.08 13.07 81.43
C ILE A 898 -47.01 13.51 80.42
N ILE A 899 -45.86 13.96 80.91
CA ILE A 899 -44.71 14.33 80.08
C ILE A 899 -43.80 13.11 79.93
N LEU A 900 -43.42 12.80 78.69
CA LEU A 900 -42.41 11.80 78.34
C LEU A 900 -41.20 12.49 77.74
N SER A 901 -39.99 12.13 78.18
CA SER A 901 -38.74 12.61 77.58
C SER A 901 -37.74 11.47 77.39
N TRP A 902 -37.01 11.48 76.28
CA TRP A 902 -36.04 10.43 75.93
C TRP A 902 -34.82 11.02 75.22
N ASP A 903 -33.71 10.30 75.30
CA ASP A 903 -32.52 10.59 74.49
C ASP A 903 -32.84 10.34 73.01
N SER A 904 -32.61 11.33 72.15
CA SER A 904 -32.98 11.30 70.73
C SER A 904 -31.79 11.54 69.81
N ILE A 905 -31.90 11.07 68.56
CA ILE A 905 -30.93 11.34 67.51
C ILE A 905 -31.46 12.49 66.65
N ILE A 906 -30.68 13.56 66.51
CA ILE A 906 -31.06 14.75 65.73
C ILE A 906 -31.39 14.34 64.28
N GLY A 907 -32.58 14.70 63.81
CA GLY A 907 -33.10 14.39 62.48
C GLY A 907 -33.97 13.12 62.41
N THR A 908 -33.96 12.28 63.43
CA THR A 908 -34.84 11.09 63.52
C THR A 908 -36.27 11.50 63.90
N ILE A 909 -37.26 10.82 63.33
CA ILE A 909 -38.68 11.05 63.59
C ILE A 909 -39.20 9.97 64.53
N TYR A 910 -39.80 10.39 65.64
CA TYR A 910 -40.32 9.53 66.69
C TYR A 910 -41.85 9.61 66.79
N ARG A 911 -42.48 8.55 67.30
CA ARG A 911 -43.87 8.53 67.75
C ARG A 911 -43.98 7.97 69.16
N VAL A 912 -44.97 8.47 69.89
CA VAL A 912 -45.41 7.93 71.18
C VAL A 912 -46.74 7.21 70.98
N ALA A 913 -46.81 5.98 71.46
CA ALA A 913 -48.02 5.17 71.50
C ALA A 913 -48.32 4.72 72.91
N TYR A 914 -49.58 4.40 73.18
CA TYR A 914 -50.03 3.92 74.49
C TYR A 914 -50.87 2.65 74.43
N LYS A 915 -50.99 2.01 75.61
CA LYS A 915 -51.96 0.97 75.93
C LYS A 915 -52.57 1.23 77.30
N SER A 916 -53.85 0.92 77.48
CA SER A 916 -54.52 1.03 78.79
C SER A 916 -54.28 -0.17 79.71
N THR A 917 -53.76 -1.29 79.19
CA THR A 917 -53.34 -2.47 79.96
C THR A 917 -52.13 -3.11 79.28
N LEU A 918 -51.20 -3.71 80.04
CA LEU A 918 -50.01 -4.38 79.49
C LEU A 918 -50.35 -5.59 78.60
N GLY A 919 -51.51 -6.22 78.82
CA GLY A 919 -51.97 -7.38 78.05
C GLY A 919 -52.65 -7.03 76.72
N ALA A 920 -52.88 -5.75 76.41
CA ALA A 920 -53.47 -5.37 75.13
C ALA A 920 -52.52 -5.71 73.97
N SER A 921 -53.05 -6.26 72.87
CA SER A 921 -52.24 -6.71 71.74
C SER A 921 -51.66 -5.54 70.92
N THR A 922 -52.38 -4.43 70.79
CA THR A 922 -52.04 -3.33 69.88
C THR A 922 -51.67 -2.03 70.62
N TRP A 923 -50.58 -1.38 70.21
CA TRP A 923 -50.23 -0.04 70.66
C TRP A 923 -51.02 0.98 69.83
N THR A 924 -51.55 2.03 70.47
CA THR A 924 -52.29 3.10 69.79
C THR A 924 -51.44 4.36 69.78
N ASP A 925 -51.07 4.83 68.57
CA ASP A 925 -50.33 6.09 68.40
C ASP A 925 -51.14 7.28 68.93
N ILE A 926 -50.46 8.20 69.63
CA ILE A 926 -51.11 9.36 70.23
C ILE A 926 -50.41 10.69 69.96
N SER A 927 -49.10 10.69 69.65
CA SER A 927 -48.35 11.95 69.48
C SER A 927 -48.36 12.52 68.06
N GLY A 928 -48.55 11.70 67.03
CA GLY A 928 -48.07 12.02 65.69
C GLY A 928 -46.54 12.05 65.61
N ASP A 929 -46.01 12.53 64.48
CA ASP A 929 -44.57 12.57 64.18
C ASP A 929 -43.83 13.66 64.99
N ILE A 930 -42.73 13.27 65.64
CA ILE A 930 -41.86 14.14 66.43
C ILE A 930 -40.47 14.09 65.84
N THR A 931 -40.11 15.09 65.04
CA THR A 931 -38.74 15.22 64.52
C THR A 931 -37.82 15.74 65.61
N ALA A 932 -36.83 14.96 65.99
CA ALA A 932 -35.85 15.35 66.99
C ALA A 932 -34.94 16.44 66.43
N THR A 933 -34.92 17.61 67.07
CA THR A 933 -34.03 18.73 66.72
C THR A 933 -32.84 18.83 67.67
N ASP A 934 -32.82 18.02 68.73
CA ASP A 934 -31.74 17.94 69.73
C ASP A 934 -31.50 16.46 70.12
N THR A 935 -30.46 16.25 70.92
CA THR A 935 -30.05 14.99 71.53
C THR A 935 -31.00 14.47 72.62
N SER A 936 -32.02 15.25 72.98
CA SER A 936 -33.16 14.80 73.78
C SER A 936 -34.47 15.36 73.22
N SER A 937 -35.54 14.58 73.32
CA SER A 937 -36.88 14.95 72.85
C SER A 937 -37.89 14.76 73.97
N SER A 938 -38.97 15.56 73.95
CA SER A 938 -40.05 15.43 74.91
C SER A 938 -41.42 15.65 74.27
N TRP A 939 -42.44 15.00 74.84
CA TRP A 939 -43.83 15.10 74.40
C TRP A 939 -44.80 14.92 75.57
N THR A 940 -45.96 15.59 75.52
CA THR A 940 -46.93 15.59 76.63
C THR A 940 -48.27 14.98 76.22
N ASP A 941 -48.72 13.96 76.94
CA ASP A 941 -50.06 13.41 76.86
C ASP A 941 -51.03 14.21 77.74
N THR A 942 -51.80 15.10 77.12
CA THR A 942 -52.84 15.92 77.78
C THR A 942 -54.19 15.22 77.88
N THR A 943 -54.33 14.00 77.34
CA THR A 943 -55.61 13.27 77.26
C THR A 943 -55.83 12.29 78.40
N THR A 944 -55.07 12.45 79.49
CA THR A 944 -55.02 11.51 80.63
C THR A 944 -56.07 11.78 81.71
N SER A 945 -56.88 12.83 81.55
CA SER A 945 -57.97 13.14 82.47
C SER A 945 -59.02 12.02 82.47
N GLY A 946 -59.31 11.46 83.65
CA GLY A 946 -60.24 10.33 83.82
C GLY A 946 -59.68 8.96 83.43
N VAL A 947 -58.39 8.85 83.09
CA VAL A 947 -57.75 7.57 82.73
C VAL A 947 -56.99 7.00 83.93
N ASN A 948 -57.37 5.80 84.37
CA ASN A 948 -56.80 5.17 85.58
C ASN A 948 -55.34 4.72 85.42
N GLN A 949 -54.93 4.32 84.21
CA GLN A 949 -53.55 3.93 83.90
C GLN A 949 -53.29 3.97 82.39
N ARG A 950 -52.03 4.23 82.02
CA ARG A 950 -51.50 4.07 80.66
C ARG A 950 -50.06 3.59 80.71
N PHE A 951 -49.71 2.75 79.74
CA PHE A 951 -48.35 2.33 79.42
C PHE A 951 -47.96 3.01 78.13
N TYR A 952 -46.73 3.50 78.03
CA TYR A 952 -46.24 4.23 76.87
C TYR A 952 -45.06 3.51 76.25
N THR A 953 -44.92 3.68 74.93
CA THR A 953 -43.72 3.32 74.19
C THR A 953 -43.37 4.47 73.25
N VAL A 954 -42.07 4.66 73.03
CA VAL A 954 -41.54 5.62 72.05
C VAL A 954 -40.72 4.83 71.04
N TYR A 955 -40.97 5.07 69.76
CA TYR A 955 -40.28 4.37 68.69
C TYR A 955 -39.99 5.31 67.52
N ALA A 956 -38.91 5.05 66.80
CA ALA A 956 -38.54 5.78 65.59
C ALA A 956 -39.26 5.20 64.36
N ILE A 957 -39.55 6.03 63.36
CA ILE A 957 -40.31 5.63 62.17
C ILE A 957 -39.58 5.85 60.84
N ASN A 958 -38.32 6.27 60.87
CA ASN A 958 -37.49 6.49 59.68
C ASN A 958 -36.12 5.81 59.77
#